data_AF-A0A4V6RY99-F1
#
_entry.id   AF-A0A4V6RY99-F1
#
_cell.length_a   1.000
_cell.length_b   1.000
_cell.length_c   1.000
_cell.angle_alpha   90.00
_cell.angle_beta   90.00
_cell.angle_gamma   90.00
#
_symmetry.space_group_name_H-M   'P 1'
#
loop_
_entity.id
_entity.type
_entity.pdbx_description
1 polymer ?
#
loop_
_entity_poly.entity_id
_entity_poly.type
_entity_poly.pdbx_seq_one_letter_code
_entity_poly.pdbx_strand_id
1 'polypeptide(L)'
;MSFALNQFEELVKNNVLSEFVAITKETFLVLGVLSGKLPNFYSHNQTSEVAAEDMETWCWVHVGPMVDLAIKWTALRSNLYISKIFEWKNGNKGNSLIQYSTMSSLLWAISAALHMLSGVLDRVIPEDAISLPGGHLPWLPEFVPKIGLEIIKNGFLSFSMTNATEYGFDPVQGSSFVEYLCHLRHQGEHETSVASVCCLHGLVKVVVSVDKLIQLAKSEILTPSSQDLIMSREGLILSGGIVKSSILEFRSVITIFMKLISSEWQLMQSIEIFGRGGPAPGVGLGWGSVGGGFWSKNVLLAQTDVGLLIPLLEIFQNVSATDLHTGEEMTFTTQRINSAFGVCLIVGPSFGFIMDKALDTLLQVPVLKYFDFCIHHFISLNKGLKPFVWKYKEEDYQLFSKILASHFRNRWLTVKKKKQKAVDGSRGVGEKMSKKGGNLDTIHEDLDTSSMTSQDLCTSLSVEWAHQRLPLPMHWFLSPVSTINGSKQANLPSTSNIINPVEDLIDIIEVAKGGLFFLLGIEAMSSFVSTEIQSPIWSVPITWKLHCLSVILLVGMGVLEEEKSRDVYETLQELYGKLLDESWSSKSKEFLAETGENYSVEFLRFQSEIHESYSMFMETLVEQFAAISYGDEIYGRQVAIYLHRCVESSVRLAAWSALSNARVLELLPPLENCFAKAEGYLEPVEDNEKILEAYVKSWVSGALDRAATRGTVAFTLVLHHLTCFMFGYCNDDKLTLRNKLAKSLLRDYSRKQQHEV
;
A
#
# COMPACT_ATOMS: atom_id res chain seq x y z
N MET A 1 11.83 0.88 43.38
CA MET A 1 13.02 0.04 43.09
C MET A 1 14.21 0.96 42.87
N SER A 2 15.17 0.98 43.80
CA SER A 2 16.40 1.78 43.66
C SER A 2 17.53 0.89 43.14
N PHE A 3 18.10 1.25 41.99
CA PHE A 3 19.16 0.53 41.28
C PHE A 3 20.54 0.87 41.83
N ALA A 4 21.28 -0.14 42.30
CA ALA A 4 22.71 -0.06 42.55
C ALA A 4 23.42 -1.23 41.85
N LEU A 5 24.62 -0.99 41.32
CA LEU A 5 25.42 -1.95 40.53
C LEU A 5 25.54 -3.34 41.18
N ASN A 6 25.62 -3.38 42.51
CA ASN A 6 25.75 -4.61 43.31
C ASN A 6 24.55 -5.56 43.20
N GLN A 7 23.36 -5.06 42.84
CA GLN A 7 22.15 -5.89 42.75
C GLN A 7 22.11 -6.75 41.48
N PHE A 8 22.69 -6.29 40.35
CA PHE A 8 22.69 -7.06 39.11
C PHE A 8 23.61 -8.28 39.18
N GLU A 9 24.81 -8.13 39.73
CA GLU A 9 25.74 -9.25 39.93
C GLU A 9 25.15 -10.32 40.86
N GLU A 10 24.39 -9.90 41.87
CA GLU A 10 23.68 -10.79 42.79
C GLU A 10 22.50 -11.50 42.11
N LEU A 11 21.72 -10.80 41.27
CA LEU A 11 20.63 -11.39 40.48
C LEU A 11 21.15 -12.44 39.47
N VAL A 12 22.30 -12.20 38.86
CA VAL A 12 22.97 -13.14 37.96
C VAL A 12 23.49 -14.35 38.71
N LYS A 13 24.15 -14.11 39.85
CA LYS A 13 24.66 -15.18 40.72
C LYS A 13 23.54 -16.11 41.20
N ASN A 14 22.34 -15.58 41.39
CA ASN A 14 21.16 -16.32 41.82
C ASN A 14 20.29 -16.84 40.66
N ASN A 15 20.66 -16.58 39.40
CA ASN A 15 19.93 -16.98 38.18
C ASN A 15 18.46 -16.52 38.15
N VAL A 16 18.17 -15.31 38.64
CA VAL A 16 16.80 -14.71 38.70
C VAL A 16 16.67 -13.47 37.81
N LEU A 17 17.67 -13.21 36.98
CA LEU A 17 17.73 -12.01 36.13
C LEU A 17 16.60 -12.00 35.09
N SER A 18 16.30 -13.14 34.47
CA SER A 18 15.23 -13.26 33.48
C SER A 18 13.86 -12.90 34.06
N GLU A 19 13.55 -13.41 35.24
CA GLU A 19 12.29 -13.19 35.95
C GLU A 19 12.19 -11.73 36.42
N PHE A 20 13.29 -11.19 36.95
CA PHE A 20 13.33 -9.78 37.36
C PHE A 20 13.10 -8.83 36.17
N VAL A 21 13.73 -9.12 35.04
CA VAL A 21 13.59 -8.32 33.81
C VAL A 21 12.19 -8.49 33.21
N ALA A 22 11.61 -9.68 33.26
CA ALA A 22 10.22 -9.92 32.84
C ALA A 22 9.22 -9.15 33.71
N ILE A 23 9.37 -9.18 35.04
CA ILE A 23 8.55 -8.38 35.97
C ILE A 23 8.70 -6.89 35.68
N THR A 24 9.94 -6.43 35.42
CA THR A 24 10.22 -5.04 35.08
C THR A 24 9.53 -4.63 33.78
N LYS A 25 9.62 -5.47 32.74
CA LYS A 25 8.94 -5.27 31.46
C LYS A 25 7.44 -5.10 31.67
N GLU A 26 6.79 -6.05 32.34
CA GLU A 26 5.34 -5.99 32.61
C GLU A 26 4.97 -4.75 33.45
N THR A 27 5.82 -4.38 34.42
CA THR A 27 5.63 -3.15 35.21
C THR A 27 5.62 -1.92 34.30
N PHE A 28 6.59 -1.76 33.41
CA PHE A 28 6.63 -0.63 32.49
C PHE A 28 5.50 -0.66 31.46
N LEU A 29 5.04 -1.84 31.01
CA LEU A 29 3.87 -1.95 30.14
C LEU A 29 2.60 -1.46 30.84
N VAL A 30 2.38 -1.87 32.09
CA VAL A 30 1.25 -1.39 32.91
C VAL A 30 1.35 0.11 33.13
N LEU A 31 2.54 0.62 33.49
CA LEU A 31 2.77 2.06 33.64
C LEU A 31 2.57 2.81 32.32
N GLY A 32 2.92 2.23 31.18
CA GLY A 32 2.67 2.77 29.85
C GLY A 32 1.17 2.95 29.59
N VAL A 33 0.38 1.90 29.85
CA VAL A 33 -1.09 1.96 29.73
C VAL A 33 -1.70 2.99 30.68
N LEU A 34 -1.20 3.07 31.93
CA LEU A 34 -1.65 4.05 32.91
C LEU A 34 -1.26 5.48 32.52
N SER A 35 -0.08 5.68 31.94
CA SER A 35 0.34 6.98 31.41
C SER A 35 -0.62 7.47 30.33
N GLY A 36 -1.15 6.56 29.52
CA GLY A 36 -2.22 6.83 28.56
C GLY A 36 -3.56 7.26 29.17
N LYS A 37 -3.72 7.27 30.49
CA LYS A 37 -4.91 7.81 31.18
C LYS A 37 -4.65 9.13 31.90
N LEU A 38 -3.43 9.69 31.80
CA LEU A 38 -3.11 10.99 32.38
C LEU A 38 -3.98 12.10 31.77
N PRO A 39 -4.46 13.07 32.56
CA PRO A 39 -5.07 14.27 32.01
C PRO A 39 -4.01 15.07 31.23
N ASN A 40 -4.43 15.82 30.22
CA ASN A 40 -3.51 16.67 29.45
C ASN A 40 -2.80 17.64 30.41
N PHE A 41 -1.47 17.70 30.35
CA PHE A 41 -0.64 18.41 31.32
C PHE A 41 -1.06 19.88 31.54
N TYR A 42 -1.47 20.57 30.48
CA TYR A 42 -1.82 21.99 30.54
C TYR A 42 -3.30 22.28 30.80
N SER A 43 -4.16 21.24 30.86
CA SER A 43 -5.62 21.41 31.08
C SER A 43 -5.98 21.81 32.51
N HIS A 44 -5.15 21.46 33.50
CA HIS A 44 -5.43 21.74 34.91
C HIS A 44 -5.31 23.21 35.32
N ASN A 45 -4.71 24.07 34.49
CA ASN A 45 -4.58 25.49 34.81
C ASN A 45 -5.83 26.33 34.46
N GLN A 46 -6.89 25.73 33.90
CA GLN A 46 -8.09 26.48 33.46
C GLN A 46 -9.36 26.25 34.28
N THR A 47 -9.39 25.34 35.26
CA THR A 47 -10.58 25.12 36.10
C THR A 47 -10.24 25.16 37.59
N SER A 48 -10.53 26.31 38.19
CA SER A 48 -10.62 26.48 39.64
C SER A 48 -11.86 25.74 40.18
N GLU A 49 -11.65 24.98 41.25
CA GLU A 49 -12.61 24.64 42.32
C GLU A 49 -14.05 24.29 41.90
N VAL A 50 -14.31 23.02 41.51
CA VAL A 50 -15.65 22.42 41.70
C VAL A 50 -15.51 20.95 42.13
N ALA A 51 -15.94 20.70 43.36
CA ALA A 51 -16.38 19.45 44.00
C ALA A 51 -15.64 18.14 43.66
N ALA A 52 -14.82 17.70 44.62
CA ALA A 52 -14.36 16.34 44.75
C ALA A 52 -15.54 15.40 45.06
N GLU A 53 -15.96 14.61 44.08
CA GLU A 53 -16.55 13.29 44.32
C GLU A 53 -15.52 12.23 43.92
N ASP A 54 -15.33 11.26 44.81
CA ASP A 54 -14.30 10.23 44.83
C ASP A 54 -14.23 9.37 43.54
N MET A 55 -13.48 9.84 42.56
CA MET A 55 -12.74 8.96 41.64
C MET A 55 -11.26 9.19 41.85
N GLU A 56 -10.51 8.16 42.26
CA GLU A 56 -9.05 8.15 42.29
C GLU A 56 -8.52 8.47 40.88
N THR A 57 -8.33 9.75 40.60
CA THR A 57 -7.92 10.26 39.30
C THR A 57 -6.40 10.30 39.27
N TRP A 58 -5.83 9.54 38.34
CA TRP A 58 -4.38 9.42 38.14
C TRP A 58 -3.75 10.81 37.92
N CYS A 59 -2.84 11.23 38.82
CA CYS A 59 -2.31 12.59 38.88
C CYS A 59 -0.82 12.69 38.51
N TRP A 60 -0.41 13.84 37.95
CA TRP A 60 0.97 14.15 37.51
C TRP A 60 2.03 14.08 38.63
N VAL A 61 1.62 14.19 39.91
CA VAL A 61 2.53 14.05 41.08
C VAL A 61 3.23 12.70 41.11
N HIS A 62 2.60 11.64 40.59
CA HIS A 62 3.15 10.28 40.60
C HIS A 62 4.07 9.98 39.41
N VAL A 63 4.13 10.86 38.41
CA VAL A 63 4.85 10.62 37.14
C VAL A 63 6.36 10.84 37.28
N GLY A 64 6.80 11.80 38.12
CA GLY A 64 8.23 12.12 38.30
C GLY A 64 9.09 10.91 38.67
N PRO A 65 8.75 10.14 39.73
CA PRO A 65 9.48 8.93 40.11
C PRO A 65 9.48 7.83 39.03
N MET A 66 8.41 7.74 38.23
CA MET A 66 8.31 6.77 37.13
C MET A 66 9.28 7.11 36.01
N VAL A 67 9.34 8.39 35.62
CA VAL A 67 10.27 8.91 34.62
C VAL A 67 11.70 8.71 35.09
N ASP A 68 12.02 9.05 36.34
CA ASP A 68 13.35 8.84 36.91
C ASP A 68 13.78 7.36 36.92
N LEU A 69 12.85 6.45 37.17
CA LEU A 69 13.11 5.02 37.13
C LEU A 69 13.35 4.53 35.69
N ALA A 70 12.56 4.98 34.72
CA ALA A 70 12.75 4.65 33.32
C ALA A 70 14.08 5.18 32.78
N ILE A 71 14.45 6.41 33.13
CA ILE A 71 15.73 7.03 32.77
C ILE A 71 16.91 6.18 33.29
N LYS A 72 16.81 5.62 34.50
CA LYS A 72 17.85 4.71 35.04
C LYS A 72 17.97 3.41 34.25
N TRP A 73 16.86 2.88 33.75
CA TRP A 73 16.84 1.67 32.91
C TRP A 73 17.36 1.91 31.49
N THR A 74 17.24 3.13 30.96
CA THR A 74 17.78 3.52 29.66
C THR A 74 19.24 3.98 29.74
N ALA A 75 19.88 3.91 30.90
CA ALA A 75 21.23 4.41 31.15
C ALA A 75 22.33 3.42 30.66
N LEU A 76 22.40 3.20 29.34
CA LEU A 76 23.23 2.18 28.68
C LEU A 76 24.74 2.30 28.97
N ARG A 77 25.26 3.53 29.06
CA ARG A 77 26.71 3.78 29.24
C ARG A 77 27.11 3.96 30.69
N SER A 78 26.22 4.49 31.52
CA SER A 78 26.50 4.73 32.94
C SER A 78 26.34 3.46 33.78
N ASN A 79 25.59 2.47 33.30
CA ASN A 79 25.47 1.16 33.95
C ASN A 79 26.50 0.16 33.38
N LEU A 80 27.58 -0.08 34.12
CA LEU A 80 28.69 -0.99 33.76
C LEU A 80 28.23 -2.43 33.45
N TYR A 81 27.10 -2.88 33.99
CA TYR A 81 26.59 -4.23 33.73
C TYR A 81 25.85 -4.30 32.39
N ILE A 82 24.98 -3.33 32.12
CA ILE A 82 24.28 -3.19 30.82
C ILE A 82 25.31 -2.94 29.71
N SER A 83 26.32 -2.10 29.95
CA SER A 83 27.39 -1.85 28.97
C SER A 83 28.25 -3.08 28.68
N LYS A 84 28.43 -3.99 29.65
CA LYS A 84 29.14 -5.27 29.48
C LYS A 84 28.32 -6.30 28.71
N ILE A 85 27.00 -6.34 28.91
CA ILE A 85 26.12 -7.22 28.13
C ILE A 85 26.06 -6.78 26.68
N PHE A 86 26.00 -5.47 26.45
CA PHE A 86 26.02 -4.87 25.12
C PHE A 86 27.44 -4.49 24.70
N GLU A 87 28.46 -5.27 25.07
CA GLU A 87 29.88 -4.95 24.82
C GLU A 87 30.15 -4.69 23.33
N TRP A 88 30.10 -3.40 23.01
CA TRP A 88 30.03 -2.77 21.70
C TRP A 88 31.25 -3.06 20.81
N LYS A 89 32.36 -3.57 21.38
CA LYS A 89 33.70 -3.26 20.86
C LYS A 89 34.60 -4.38 20.37
N ASN A 90 34.22 -5.66 20.37
CA ASN A 90 35.14 -6.67 19.86
C ASN A 90 34.48 -7.61 18.85
N GLY A 91 34.95 -7.54 17.60
CA GLY A 91 34.86 -8.60 16.60
C GLY A 91 35.60 -9.88 16.99
N ASN A 92 35.78 -10.17 18.29
CA ASN A 92 36.21 -11.46 18.76
C ASN A 92 34.98 -12.37 18.87
N LYS A 93 34.89 -13.32 17.93
CA LYS A 93 34.07 -14.53 17.99
C LYS A 93 34.49 -15.47 19.15
N GLY A 94 34.79 -14.94 20.32
CA GLY A 94 35.42 -15.67 21.42
C GLY A 94 34.68 -15.54 22.73
N ASN A 95 33.92 -16.58 23.08
CA ASN A 95 33.56 -16.98 24.44
C ASN A 95 32.91 -15.93 25.37
N SER A 96 31.71 -15.47 25.05
CA SER A 96 30.74 -15.19 26.11
C SER A 96 29.44 -15.92 25.80
N LEU A 97 29.15 -16.94 26.60
CA LEU A 97 27.91 -17.70 26.61
C LEU A 97 26.77 -16.84 27.20
N ILE A 98 26.69 -15.56 26.82
CA ILE A 98 25.57 -14.69 27.18
C ILE A 98 24.44 -15.12 26.24
N GLN A 99 23.50 -15.89 26.79
CA GLN A 99 22.39 -16.44 26.03
C GLN A 99 21.60 -15.30 25.37
N TYR A 100 21.32 -15.43 24.07
CA TYR A 100 20.43 -14.53 23.32
C TYR A 100 19.13 -14.24 24.09
N SER A 101 18.63 -15.19 24.90
CA SER A 101 17.48 -15.03 25.80
C SER A 101 17.62 -13.89 26.84
N THR A 102 18.80 -13.71 27.45
CA THR A 102 19.04 -12.66 28.46
C THR A 102 19.11 -11.29 27.79
N MET A 103 19.72 -11.22 26.61
CA MET A 103 19.78 -10.01 25.80
C MET A 103 18.39 -9.58 25.33
N SER A 104 17.58 -10.52 24.81
CA SER A 104 16.20 -10.27 24.40
C SER A 104 15.35 -9.77 25.56
N SER A 105 15.48 -10.39 26.74
CA SER A 105 14.76 -9.95 27.94
C SER A 105 15.09 -8.50 28.29
N LEU A 106 16.37 -8.12 28.28
CA LEU A 106 16.80 -6.74 28.58
C LEU A 106 16.31 -5.73 27.55
N LEU A 107 16.36 -6.08 26.25
CA LEU A 107 15.81 -5.25 25.18
C LEU A 107 14.31 -5.01 25.36
N TRP A 108 13.55 -6.02 25.79
CA TRP A 108 12.14 -5.87 26.10
C TRP A 108 11.88 -4.89 27.25
N ALA A 109 12.69 -4.94 28.32
CA ALA A 109 12.55 -4.00 29.43
C ALA A 109 12.92 -2.57 29.04
N ILE A 110 13.99 -2.38 28.27
CA ILE A 110 14.38 -1.06 27.73
C ILE A 110 13.30 -0.52 26.78
N SER A 111 12.78 -1.36 25.89
CA SER A 111 11.69 -1.01 24.99
C SER A 111 10.44 -0.59 25.75
N ALA A 112 10.03 -1.35 26.77
CA ALA A 112 8.87 -1.00 27.60
C ALA A 112 9.06 0.33 28.33
N ALA A 113 10.27 0.60 28.86
CA ALA A 113 10.61 1.88 29.48
C ALA A 113 10.52 3.05 28.48
N LEU A 114 11.04 2.89 27.26
CA LEU A 114 10.96 3.90 26.20
C LEU A 114 9.51 4.18 25.76
N HIS A 115 8.69 3.14 25.57
CA HIS A 115 7.27 3.31 25.22
C HIS A 115 6.47 3.96 26.36
N MET A 116 6.79 3.67 27.62
CA MET A 116 6.19 4.38 28.76
C MET A 116 6.58 5.87 28.77
N LEU A 117 7.86 6.20 28.54
CA LEU A 117 8.30 7.59 28.40
C LEU A 117 7.59 8.30 27.25
N SER A 118 7.42 7.63 26.10
CA SER A 118 6.63 8.17 24.99
C SER A 118 5.19 8.47 25.41
N GLY A 119 4.52 7.54 26.08
CA GLY A 119 3.13 7.74 26.53
C GLY A 119 2.97 8.90 27.51
N VAL A 120 3.96 9.12 28.39
CA VAL A 120 4.01 10.30 29.26
C VAL A 120 4.19 11.58 28.44
N LEU A 121 5.15 11.60 27.50
CA LEU A 121 5.42 12.78 26.66
C LEU A 121 4.24 13.15 25.76
N ASP A 122 3.53 12.15 25.22
CA ASP A 122 2.35 12.37 24.37
C ASP A 122 1.23 13.09 25.13
N ARG A 123 1.13 12.89 26.45
CA ARG A 123 0.16 13.57 27.32
C ARG A 123 0.57 14.99 27.73
N VAL A 124 1.82 15.36 27.49
CA VAL A 124 2.32 16.74 27.62
C VAL A 124 2.07 17.52 26.32
N ILE A 125 2.05 16.85 25.17
CA ILE A 125 1.78 17.49 23.89
C ILE A 125 0.31 17.96 23.86
N PRO A 126 0.04 19.25 23.59
CA PRO A 126 -1.32 19.76 23.53
C PRO A 126 -2.07 19.20 22.33
N GLU A 127 -3.33 18.81 22.54
CA GLU A 127 -4.18 18.19 21.50
C GLU A 127 -4.60 19.20 20.41
N ASP A 128 -4.82 20.47 20.79
CA ASP A 128 -5.19 21.56 19.88
C ASP A 128 -4.14 22.68 19.88
N ALA A 129 -3.21 22.66 18.92
CA ALA A 129 -2.23 23.74 18.75
C ALA A 129 -2.88 25.12 18.47
N ILE A 130 -4.16 25.14 18.07
CA ILE A 130 -4.95 26.32 17.70
C ILE A 130 -5.55 27.02 18.95
N SER A 131 -5.74 26.31 20.06
CA SER A 131 -6.32 26.86 21.29
C SER A 131 -5.29 27.42 22.28
N LEU A 132 -4.00 27.34 21.96
CA LEU A 132 -2.93 27.93 22.77
C LEU A 132 -2.76 29.43 22.43
N PRO A 133 -2.65 30.32 23.44
CA PRO A 133 -2.32 31.72 23.19
C PRO A 133 -0.99 31.81 22.43
N GLY A 134 -1.04 32.23 21.16
CA GLY A 134 0.15 32.36 20.31
C GLY A 134 0.76 31.05 19.79
N GLY A 135 0.15 29.88 20.02
CA GLY A 135 0.66 28.59 19.51
C GLY A 135 1.89 28.02 20.25
N HIS A 136 2.19 28.52 21.45
CA HIS A 136 3.37 28.14 22.25
C HIS A 136 3.00 27.56 23.61
N LEU A 137 3.90 26.74 24.17
CA LEU A 137 3.75 26.17 25.51
C LEU A 137 4.12 27.20 26.59
N PRO A 138 3.31 27.35 27.67
CA PRO A 138 3.56 28.37 28.70
C PRO A 138 4.80 28.09 29.57
N TRP A 139 5.20 26.82 29.70
CA TRP A 139 6.46 26.39 30.32
C TRP A 139 6.71 24.92 30.01
N LEU A 140 7.98 24.50 30.00
CA LEU A 140 8.37 23.11 29.71
C LEU A 140 8.64 22.34 31.02
N PRO A 141 8.05 21.15 31.23
CA PRO A 141 8.34 20.34 32.41
C PRO A 141 9.82 19.93 32.48
N GLU A 142 10.43 20.02 33.67
CA GLU A 142 11.87 19.74 33.87
C GLU A 142 12.31 18.34 33.42
N PHE A 143 11.41 17.36 33.46
CA PHE A 143 11.72 16.00 33.04
C PHE A 143 11.88 15.85 31.51
N VAL A 144 11.30 16.73 30.69
CA VAL A 144 11.41 16.67 29.22
C VAL A 144 12.86 16.89 28.75
N PRO A 145 13.54 18.00 29.10
CA PRO A 145 14.95 18.18 28.74
C PRO A 145 15.85 17.15 29.44
N LYS A 146 15.49 16.68 30.65
CA LYS A 146 16.22 15.60 31.34
C LYS A 146 16.22 14.30 30.53
N ILE A 147 15.08 13.88 29.99
CA ILE A 147 14.97 12.69 29.11
C ILE A 147 15.85 12.88 27.87
N GLY A 148 15.75 14.03 27.19
CA GLY A 148 16.52 14.33 25.99
C GLY A 148 18.03 14.32 26.23
N LEU A 149 18.51 14.96 27.30
CA LEU A 149 19.93 14.95 27.68
C LEU A 149 20.43 13.53 27.96
N GLU A 150 19.63 12.69 28.60
CA GLU A 150 20.06 11.35 28.97
C GLU A 150 20.14 10.40 27.76
N ILE A 151 19.28 10.58 26.74
CA ILE A 151 19.39 9.88 25.45
C ILE A 151 20.69 10.25 24.73
N ILE A 152 21.04 11.54 24.72
CA ILE A 152 22.27 12.05 24.09
C ILE A 152 23.51 11.48 24.82
N LYS A 153 23.55 11.58 26.16
CA LYS A 153 24.69 11.13 26.98
C LYS A 153 24.93 9.63 26.92
N ASN A 154 23.87 8.83 26.82
CA ASN A 154 23.99 7.37 26.74
C ASN A 154 24.35 6.85 25.34
N GLY A 155 24.57 7.74 24.37
CA GLY A 155 25.05 7.35 23.04
C GLY A 155 24.08 6.47 22.27
N PHE A 156 22.78 6.69 22.48
CA PHE A 156 21.73 6.03 21.68
C PHE A 156 21.91 6.34 20.20
N LEU A 157 22.26 7.59 19.89
CA LEU A 157 22.42 8.12 18.55
C LEU A 157 23.84 8.64 18.32
N SER A 158 24.26 8.69 17.06
CA SER A 158 25.45 9.39 16.59
C SER A 158 25.10 10.79 16.07
N PHE A 159 25.92 11.77 16.45
CA PHE A 159 25.69 13.19 16.13
C PHE A 159 26.86 13.77 15.34
N SER A 160 26.59 14.29 14.15
CA SER A 160 27.57 15.03 13.34
C SER A 160 27.50 16.52 13.68
N MET A 161 28.58 17.10 14.23
CA MET A 161 28.72 18.56 14.31
C MET A 161 29.74 19.05 13.28
N THR A 162 29.37 20.07 12.51
CA THR A 162 30.18 20.68 11.44
C THR A 162 31.28 21.64 11.90
N ASN A 163 31.50 21.82 13.21
CA ASN A 163 32.50 22.77 13.73
C ASN A 163 33.60 22.07 14.53
N ALA A 164 34.30 21.11 13.91
CA ALA A 164 35.53 20.53 14.46
C ALA A 164 36.75 21.13 13.76
N THR A 165 36.99 22.43 13.93
CA THR A 165 38.33 23.00 13.78
C THR A 165 38.91 23.19 15.17
N GLU A 166 40.06 22.56 15.38
CA GLU A 166 41.01 22.79 16.48
C GLU A 166 40.55 22.31 17.86
N TYR A 167 40.83 21.03 18.15
CA TYR A 167 41.70 20.56 19.25
C TYR A 167 41.41 19.07 19.53
N GLY A 168 42.43 18.22 19.30
CA GLY A 168 42.51 16.86 19.85
C GLY A 168 41.54 15.83 19.28
N PHE A 169 41.84 15.29 18.10
CA PHE A 169 41.28 14.03 17.62
C PHE A 169 41.69 12.89 18.55
N ASP A 170 40.73 12.26 19.22
CA ASP A 170 40.85 10.87 19.65
C ASP A 170 39.91 10.04 18.76
N PRO A 171 40.43 9.23 17.82
CA PRO A 171 39.65 8.46 16.87
C PRO A 171 39.09 7.23 17.56
N VAL A 172 38.05 7.40 18.38
CA VAL A 172 37.27 6.28 18.94
C VAL A 172 35.80 6.49 18.59
N GLN A 173 35.54 6.42 17.28
CA GLN A 173 34.22 6.35 16.69
C GLN A 173 33.57 5.04 17.10
N GLY A 174 32.76 5.05 18.16
CA GLY A 174 31.89 3.93 18.48
C GLY A 174 30.66 3.92 17.57
N SER A 175 30.28 2.76 17.03
CA SER A 175 28.99 2.40 16.43
C SER A 175 27.74 2.50 17.33
N SER A 176 26.96 3.57 17.26
CA SER A 176 25.49 3.52 17.43
C SER A 176 24.79 2.45 18.30
N PHE A 177 24.08 2.76 19.40
CA PHE A 177 23.11 1.76 19.91
C PHE A 177 22.03 1.46 18.86
N VAL A 178 21.61 2.46 18.10
CA VAL A 178 20.72 2.27 16.95
C VAL A 178 21.35 1.37 15.88
N GLU A 179 22.64 1.56 15.57
CA GLU A 179 23.37 0.69 14.65
C GLU A 179 23.40 -0.77 15.14
N TYR A 180 23.59 -0.97 16.45
CA TYR A 180 23.54 -2.28 17.08
C TYR A 180 22.14 -2.93 17.02
N LEU A 181 21.08 -2.18 17.27
CA LEU A 181 19.70 -2.68 17.15
C LEU A 181 19.37 -3.07 15.69
N CYS A 182 19.84 -2.29 14.72
CA CYS A 182 19.75 -2.63 13.30
C CYS A 182 20.53 -3.93 12.98
N HIS A 183 21.71 -4.12 13.56
CA HIS A 183 22.47 -5.37 13.40
C HIS A 183 21.71 -6.57 13.98
N LEU A 184 21.13 -6.44 15.18
CA LEU A 184 20.31 -7.48 15.80
C LEU A 184 19.06 -7.82 14.97
N ARG A 185 18.45 -6.84 14.30
CA ARG A 185 17.32 -7.11 13.39
C ARG A 185 17.71 -7.97 12.18
N HIS A 186 18.95 -7.90 11.70
CA HIS A 186 19.40 -8.70 10.55
C HIS A 186 19.91 -10.10 10.95
N GLN A 187 20.55 -10.22 12.12
CA GLN A 187 21.26 -11.44 12.51
C GLN A 187 20.64 -12.17 13.71
N GLY A 188 19.69 -11.52 14.40
CA GLY A 188 19.04 -12.07 15.60
C GLY A 188 17.93 -13.07 15.28
N GLU A 189 17.69 -13.99 16.21
CA GLU A 189 16.48 -14.82 16.23
C GLU A 189 15.21 -13.93 16.23
N HIS A 190 14.07 -14.48 15.81
CA HIS A 190 12.82 -13.72 15.68
C HIS A 190 12.47 -12.89 16.93
N GLU A 191 12.64 -13.43 18.13
CA GLU A 191 12.34 -12.71 19.37
C GLU A 191 13.27 -11.51 19.58
N THR A 192 14.57 -11.70 19.39
CA THR A 192 15.59 -10.65 19.49
C THR A 192 15.36 -9.55 18.45
N SER A 193 14.98 -9.96 17.23
CA SER A 193 14.67 -9.06 16.12
C SER A 193 13.41 -8.24 16.40
N VAL A 194 12.35 -8.83 16.95
CA VAL A 194 11.15 -8.07 17.36
C VAL A 194 11.51 -7.10 18.49
N ALA A 195 12.23 -7.57 19.52
CA ALA A 195 12.62 -6.73 20.65
C ALA A 195 13.49 -5.54 20.22
N SER A 196 14.41 -5.73 19.27
CA SER A 196 15.27 -4.66 18.77
C SER A 196 14.47 -3.59 18.01
N VAL A 197 13.52 -4.00 17.17
CA VAL A 197 12.64 -3.09 16.42
C VAL A 197 11.70 -2.35 17.37
N CYS A 198 11.12 -3.02 18.36
CA CYS A 198 10.29 -2.38 19.39
C CYS A 198 11.09 -1.34 20.20
N CYS A 199 12.38 -1.60 20.46
CA CYS A 199 13.28 -0.65 21.12
C CYS A 199 13.58 0.56 20.23
N LEU A 200 13.89 0.35 18.95
CA LEU A 200 14.06 1.43 17.96
C LEU A 200 12.80 2.30 17.86
N HIS A 201 11.62 1.67 17.81
CA HIS A 201 10.36 2.37 17.71
C HIS A 201 10.08 3.25 18.94
N GLY A 202 10.29 2.71 20.15
CA GLY A 202 10.17 3.48 21.38
C GLY A 202 11.14 4.67 21.40
N LEU A 203 12.40 4.45 20.99
CA LEU A 203 13.42 5.52 20.93
C LEU A 203 13.03 6.63 19.95
N VAL A 204 12.61 6.28 18.73
CA VAL A 204 12.18 7.26 17.71
C VAL A 204 11.04 8.12 18.25
N LYS A 205 10.02 7.51 18.86
CA LYS A 205 8.89 8.26 19.43
C LYS A 205 9.32 9.22 20.53
N VAL A 206 10.13 8.76 21.49
CA VAL A 206 10.63 9.62 22.58
C VAL A 206 11.43 10.79 22.01
N VAL A 207 12.33 10.55 21.06
CA VAL A 207 13.16 11.59 20.44
C VAL A 207 12.30 12.62 19.70
N VAL A 208 11.32 12.17 18.90
CA VAL A 208 10.41 13.06 18.17
C VAL A 208 9.52 13.88 19.13
N SER A 209 8.98 13.26 20.18
CA SER A 209 8.14 13.96 21.16
C SER A 209 8.94 14.98 21.99
N VAL A 210 10.17 14.66 22.38
CA VAL A 210 11.08 15.62 23.05
C VAL A 210 11.39 16.80 22.14
N ASP A 211 11.76 16.57 20.88
CA ASP A 211 12.06 17.64 19.92
C ASP A 211 10.84 18.54 19.68
N LYS A 212 9.65 17.94 19.53
CA LYS A 212 8.39 18.68 19.34
C LYS A 212 8.10 19.60 20.54
N LEU A 213 8.20 19.09 21.76
CA LEU A 213 7.97 19.87 22.98
C LEU A 213 8.99 21.01 23.15
N ILE A 214 10.26 20.74 22.86
CA ILE A 214 11.31 21.76 22.92
C ILE A 214 11.10 22.84 21.86
N GLN A 215 10.71 22.46 20.64
CA GLN A 215 10.40 23.44 19.58
C GLN A 215 9.19 24.32 19.96
N LEU A 216 8.13 23.73 20.52
CA LEU A 216 6.95 24.48 20.96
C LEU A 216 7.27 25.47 22.10
N ALA A 217 8.28 25.21 22.91
CA ALA A 217 8.71 26.07 24.01
C ALA A 217 9.68 27.21 23.60
N LYS A 218 10.33 27.15 22.42
CA LYS A 218 11.42 28.05 22.03
C LYS A 218 11.04 29.51 21.75
N SER A 219 9.76 29.88 21.64
CA SER A 219 9.38 31.27 21.32
C SER A 219 9.30 32.22 22.52
N GLU A 220 9.24 31.73 23.76
CA GLU A 220 9.20 32.58 24.98
C GLU A 220 10.54 32.64 25.74
N ILE A 221 11.52 31.79 25.39
CA ILE A 221 12.84 31.76 26.05
C ILE A 221 13.78 32.78 25.38
N LEU A 222 13.41 34.05 25.47
CA LEU A 222 14.33 35.19 25.48
C LEU A 222 14.29 35.86 26.86
N THR A 223 14.25 35.05 27.93
CA THR A 223 14.47 35.50 29.31
C THR A 223 15.74 34.87 29.90
N PRO A 224 16.61 35.66 30.54
CA PRO A 224 18.03 35.36 30.74
C PRO A 224 18.29 34.51 32.00
N SER A 225 17.54 33.44 32.24
CA SER A 225 17.78 32.53 33.39
C SER A 225 18.31 31.14 32.98
N SER A 226 18.42 30.84 31.69
CA SER A 226 18.88 29.54 31.16
C SER A 226 20.34 29.55 30.66
N GLN A 227 21.23 30.35 31.24
CA GLN A 227 22.62 30.46 30.78
C GLN A 227 23.45 29.20 31.05
N ASP A 228 23.10 28.37 32.04
CA ASP A 228 23.87 27.15 32.37
C ASP A 228 23.57 25.95 31.45
N LEU A 229 22.40 25.89 30.81
CA LEU A 229 22.05 24.78 29.90
C LEU A 229 22.70 24.92 28.51
N ILE A 230 23.04 26.15 28.12
CA ILE A 230 23.54 26.52 26.78
C ILE A 230 25.04 26.21 26.62
N MET A 231 25.77 25.91 27.70
CA MET A 231 27.24 25.74 27.66
C MET A 231 27.76 24.31 27.44
N SER A 232 26.90 23.28 27.43
CA SER A 232 27.31 21.89 27.19
C SER A 232 27.04 21.44 25.75
N ARG A 233 27.88 20.56 25.19
CA ARG A 233 27.72 19.98 23.84
C ARG A 233 26.34 19.32 23.68
N GLU A 234 25.90 18.61 24.72
CA GLU A 234 24.62 17.91 24.76
C GLU A 234 23.44 18.89 24.81
N GLY A 235 23.58 20.02 25.53
CA GLY A 235 22.59 21.10 25.55
C GLY A 235 22.43 21.80 24.20
N LEU A 236 23.52 21.95 23.43
CA LEU A 236 23.46 22.48 22.05
C LEU A 236 22.76 21.53 21.08
N ILE A 237 22.98 20.22 21.21
CA ILE A 237 22.27 19.21 20.41
C ILE A 237 20.77 19.21 20.74
N LEU A 238 20.43 19.20 22.03
CA LEU A 238 19.05 19.22 22.50
C LEU A 238 18.31 20.48 22.06
N SER A 239 18.95 21.64 22.17
CA SER A 239 18.40 22.91 21.69
C SER A 239 18.46 23.05 20.16
N GLY A 240 19.29 22.29 19.44
CA GLY A 240 19.29 22.24 17.97
C GLY A 240 18.19 21.33 17.39
N GLY A 241 17.67 20.41 18.20
CA GLY A 241 16.79 19.31 17.80
C GLY A 241 17.61 18.03 17.58
N ILE A 242 17.33 17.01 18.39
CA ILE A 242 17.99 15.70 18.36
C ILE A 242 17.87 15.08 16.98
N VAL A 243 16.67 15.07 16.38
CA VAL A 243 16.39 14.50 15.06
C VAL A 243 17.24 15.16 13.98
N LYS A 244 17.33 16.49 14.00
CA LYS A 244 18.13 17.25 13.04
C LYS A 244 19.62 16.94 13.17
N SER A 245 20.12 16.82 14.40
CA SER A 245 21.53 16.53 14.67
C SER A 245 21.94 15.08 14.36
N SER A 246 21.01 14.13 14.32
CA SER A 246 21.25 12.71 14.01
C SER A 246 20.60 12.25 12.68
N ILE A 247 20.32 13.20 11.77
CA ILE A 247 19.57 12.91 10.54
C ILE A 247 20.24 11.87 9.63
N LEU A 248 21.57 11.82 9.60
CA LEU A 248 22.34 10.84 8.82
C LEU A 248 22.13 9.40 9.35
N GLU A 249 22.04 9.26 10.66
CA GLU A 249 21.79 7.96 11.28
C GLU A 249 20.35 7.51 11.05
N PHE A 250 19.37 8.40 11.22
CA PHE A 250 17.98 8.11 10.84
C PHE A 250 17.84 7.78 9.36
N ARG A 251 18.65 8.40 8.48
CA ARG A 251 18.70 8.08 7.04
C ARG A 251 19.26 6.68 6.78
N SER A 252 20.23 6.23 7.57
CA SER A 252 20.72 4.85 7.52
C SER A 252 19.64 3.86 7.98
N VAL A 253 18.98 4.14 9.11
CA VAL A 253 17.92 3.29 9.68
C VAL A 253 16.75 3.15 8.71
N ILE A 254 16.18 4.26 8.22
CA ILE A 254 15.06 4.19 7.27
C ILE A 254 15.46 3.41 6.01
N THR A 255 16.68 3.57 5.49
CA THR A 255 17.15 2.83 4.32
C THR A 255 17.21 1.33 4.56
N ILE A 256 17.63 0.90 5.76
CA ILE A 256 17.60 -0.50 6.17
C ILE A 256 16.16 -1.05 6.17
N PHE A 257 15.24 -0.36 6.84
CA PHE A 257 13.85 -0.84 6.95
C PHE A 257 13.10 -0.77 5.62
N MET A 258 13.38 0.20 4.75
CA MET A 258 12.86 0.23 3.38
C MET A 258 13.26 -1.01 2.58
N LYS A 259 14.51 -1.47 2.72
CA LYS A 259 15.00 -2.70 2.06
C LYS A 259 14.33 -3.95 2.64
N LEU A 260 14.18 -4.03 3.97
CA LEU A 260 13.50 -5.15 4.63
C LEU A 260 12.04 -5.27 4.15
N ILE A 261 11.28 -4.16 4.22
CA ILE A 261 9.89 -4.14 3.76
C ILE A 261 9.78 -4.53 2.29
N SER A 262 10.67 -4.02 1.43
CA SER A 262 10.70 -4.36 0.00
C SER A 262 10.89 -5.85 -0.28
N SER A 263 11.45 -6.61 0.66
CA SER A 263 11.59 -8.08 0.56
C SER A 263 10.48 -8.86 1.26
N GLU A 264 9.86 -8.30 2.30
CA GLU A 264 8.95 -9.02 3.18
C GLU A 264 7.48 -8.94 2.76
N TRP A 265 7.07 -7.93 1.98
CA TRP A 265 5.66 -7.76 1.58
C TRP A 265 5.11 -8.96 0.79
N GLN A 266 5.97 -9.72 0.10
CA GLN A 266 5.58 -10.93 -0.64
C GLN A 266 5.12 -12.08 0.26
N LEU A 267 5.56 -12.11 1.51
CA LEU A 267 5.11 -13.10 2.48
C LEU A 267 3.58 -13.04 2.66
N MET A 268 3.00 -11.83 2.59
CA MET A 268 1.55 -11.66 2.68
C MET A 268 0.80 -12.12 1.44
N GLN A 269 1.40 -12.04 0.25
CA GLN A 269 0.77 -12.53 -0.98
C GLN A 269 0.52 -14.04 -0.98
N SER A 270 1.38 -14.78 -0.27
CA SER A 270 1.26 -16.24 -0.14
C SER A 270 0.12 -16.68 0.79
N ILE A 271 -0.48 -15.74 1.51
CA ILE A 271 -1.59 -15.97 2.44
C ILE A 271 -2.89 -15.69 1.69
N GLU A 272 -3.77 -16.69 1.60
CA GLU A 272 -5.07 -16.55 0.93
C GLU A 272 -5.92 -15.48 1.65
N ILE A 273 -6.21 -14.37 0.95
CA ILE A 273 -7.08 -13.29 1.45
C ILE A 273 -8.49 -13.56 0.92
N PHE A 274 -9.39 -14.00 1.79
CA PHE A 274 -10.80 -14.18 1.42
C PHE A 274 -11.45 -12.81 1.13
N GLY A 275 -12.12 -12.67 -0.01
CA GLY A 275 -12.80 -11.44 -0.42
C GLY A 275 -14.06 -11.08 0.40
N ARG A 276 -14.42 -11.89 1.42
CA ARG A 276 -15.59 -11.70 2.30
C ARG A 276 -15.22 -12.10 3.72
N GLY A 277 -15.16 -11.13 4.64
CA GLY A 277 -14.74 -11.34 6.03
C GLY A 277 -13.23 -11.56 6.14
N GLY A 278 -12.58 -10.77 7.01
CA GLY A 278 -11.17 -10.95 7.32
C GLY A 278 -10.87 -12.32 7.95
N PRO A 279 -9.59 -12.66 8.13
CA PRO A 279 -9.19 -13.91 8.76
C PRO A 279 -9.85 -14.09 10.14
N ALA A 280 -10.46 -15.24 10.42
CA ALA A 280 -11.01 -15.51 11.74
C ALA A 280 -9.86 -15.70 12.77
N PRO A 281 -9.89 -15.04 13.95
CA PRO A 281 -8.90 -15.25 14.99
C PRO A 281 -8.82 -16.73 15.39
N GLY A 282 -7.60 -17.27 15.47
CA GLY A 282 -7.35 -18.67 15.87
C GLY A 282 -7.50 -19.70 14.74
N VAL A 283 -7.95 -19.31 13.54
CA VAL A 283 -7.89 -20.19 12.36
C VAL A 283 -6.50 -20.07 11.74
N GLY A 284 -5.84 -21.21 11.50
CA GLY A 284 -4.50 -21.30 10.94
C GLY A 284 -4.41 -20.91 9.45
N LEU A 285 -4.93 -19.73 9.10
CA LEU A 285 -4.96 -19.21 7.73
C LEU A 285 -3.54 -19.02 7.22
N GLY A 286 -3.22 -19.70 6.12
CA GLY A 286 -1.91 -19.71 5.49
C GLY A 286 -0.87 -20.63 6.15
N TRP A 287 -1.23 -21.56 7.05
CA TRP A 287 -0.24 -22.48 7.66
C TRP A 287 0.51 -23.37 6.65
N GLY A 288 0.00 -23.52 5.43
CA GLY A 288 0.69 -24.18 4.31
C GLY A 288 1.47 -23.24 3.37
N SER A 289 1.52 -21.94 3.63
CA SER A 289 2.26 -20.99 2.80
C SER A 289 3.76 -21.00 3.12
N VAL A 290 4.59 -20.60 2.15
CA VAL A 290 6.06 -20.63 2.24
C VAL A 290 6.61 -19.77 3.39
N GLY A 291 5.85 -18.75 3.81
CA GLY A 291 6.20 -17.85 4.93
C GLY A 291 5.57 -18.21 6.27
N GLY A 292 4.70 -19.22 6.30
CA GLY A 292 3.78 -19.49 7.40
C GLY A 292 2.54 -18.58 7.36
N GLY A 293 1.51 -18.96 8.11
CA GLY A 293 0.23 -18.24 8.11
C GLY A 293 0.31 -16.84 8.70
N PHE A 294 -0.83 -16.14 8.73
CA PHE A 294 -0.94 -14.77 9.26
C PHE A 294 -0.40 -14.63 10.70
N TRP A 295 -0.44 -15.70 11.48
CA TRP A 295 0.07 -15.76 12.86
C TRP A 295 1.52 -16.22 12.98
N SER A 296 2.26 -16.30 11.87
CA SER A 296 3.67 -16.72 11.87
C SER A 296 4.59 -15.65 12.45
N LYS A 297 5.76 -16.09 12.96
CA LYS A 297 6.81 -15.18 13.45
C LYS A 297 7.31 -14.22 12.36
N ASN A 298 7.28 -14.64 11.10
CA ASN A 298 7.70 -13.82 9.96
C ASN A 298 6.71 -12.67 9.72
N VAL A 299 5.41 -12.96 9.74
CA VAL A 299 4.36 -11.93 9.57
C VAL A 299 4.38 -10.94 10.72
N LEU A 300 4.51 -11.41 11.97
CA LEU A 300 4.63 -10.56 13.14
C LEU A 300 5.83 -9.62 13.06
N LEU A 301 6.98 -10.13 12.61
CA LEU A 301 8.19 -9.33 12.45
C LEU A 301 8.00 -8.25 11.37
N ALA A 302 7.44 -8.61 10.21
CA ALA A 302 7.14 -7.66 9.14
C ALA A 302 6.16 -6.55 9.59
N GLN A 303 5.12 -6.91 10.35
CA GLN A 303 4.19 -5.92 10.93
C GLN A 303 4.87 -5.01 11.96
N THR A 304 5.81 -5.54 12.74
CA THR A 304 6.59 -4.75 13.71
C THR A 304 7.50 -3.75 12.99
N ASP A 305 8.16 -4.17 11.92
CA ASP A 305 8.99 -3.33 11.06
C ASP A 305 8.20 -2.18 10.44
N VAL A 306 7.01 -2.48 9.92
CA VAL A 306 6.07 -1.47 9.40
C VAL A 306 5.71 -0.43 10.47
N GLY A 307 5.49 -0.87 11.71
CA GLY A 307 5.19 0.01 12.84
C GLY A 307 6.31 1.02 13.15
N LEU A 308 7.58 0.63 12.94
CA LEU A 308 8.72 1.53 13.05
C LEU A 308 8.90 2.42 11.81
N LEU A 309 8.66 1.86 10.61
CA LEU A 309 8.90 2.57 9.36
C LEU A 309 8.04 3.83 9.25
N ILE A 310 6.76 3.78 9.63
CA ILE A 310 5.84 4.94 9.50
C ILE A 310 6.33 6.19 10.24
N PRO A 311 6.67 6.14 11.55
CA PRO A 311 7.32 7.27 12.23
C PRO A 311 8.60 7.76 11.55
N LEU A 312 9.39 6.86 10.95
CA LEU A 312 10.59 7.26 10.19
C LEU A 312 10.20 7.99 8.90
N LEU A 313 9.17 7.55 8.19
CA LEU A 313 8.65 8.25 6.99
C LEU A 313 8.21 9.68 7.33
N GLU A 314 7.56 9.87 8.49
CA GLU A 314 7.12 11.18 8.98
C GLU A 314 8.28 12.14 9.27
N ILE A 315 9.43 11.64 9.76
CA ILE A 315 10.63 12.47 9.99
C ILE A 315 11.14 13.09 8.69
N PHE A 316 11.11 12.32 7.60
CA PHE A 316 11.63 12.73 6.30
C PHE A 316 10.56 13.36 5.41
N GLN A 317 9.46 13.93 5.95
CA GLN A 317 8.39 14.56 5.15
C GLN A 317 8.92 15.36 3.94
N ASN A 318 8.22 15.23 2.82
CA ASN A 318 8.70 15.56 1.48
C ASN A 318 9.40 16.92 1.35
N VAL A 319 10.69 16.87 1.00
CA VAL A 319 11.43 17.98 0.39
C VAL A 319 10.72 18.36 -0.92
N SER A 320 10.59 19.66 -1.19
CA SER A 320 9.80 20.15 -2.33
C SER A 320 10.37 19.63 -3.66
N ALA A 321 9.52 19.38 -4.66
CA ALA A 321 9.94 18.92 -5.99
C ALA A 321 11.01 19.81 -6.63
N THR A 322 11.07 21.09 -6.24
CA THR A 322 12.05 22.09 -6.69
C THR A 322 13.45 21.92 -6.10
N ASP A 323 13.61 21.16 -5.01
CA ASP A 323 14.91 20.97 -4.33
C ASP A 323 15.62 19.67 -4.75
N LEU A 324 14.98 18.82 -5.56
CA LEU A 324 15.50 17.54 -6.04
C LEU A 324 16.46 17.73 -7.23
N HIS A 325 17.70 18.14 -6.94
CA HIS A 325 18.74 18.32 -7.96
C HIS A 325 19.70 17.14 -8.09
N THR A 326 19.69 16.18 -7.14
CA THR A 326 20.64 15.05 -7.11
C THR A 326 19.95 13.70 -7.36
N GLY A 327 20.61 12.81 -8.12
CA GLY A 327 20.10 11.46 -8.40
C GLY A 327 19.90 10.61 -7.14
N GLU A 328 20.72 10.80 -6.11
CA GLU A 328 20.60 10.10 -4.83
C GLU A 328 19.32 10.48 -4.06
N GLU A 329 18.92 11.75 -4.08
CA GLU A 329 17.67 12.19 -3.44
C GLU A 329 16.43 11.68 -4.18
N MET A 330 16.50 11.60 -5.51
CA MET A 330 15.44 11.00 -6.32
C MET A 330 15.28 9.51 -5.99
N THR A 331 16.38 8.75 -5.93
CA THR A 331 16.31 7.32 -5.56
C THR A 331 15.78 7.11 -4.14
N PHE A 332 16.20 7.94 -3.18
CA PHE A 332 15.70 7.88 -1.81
C PHE A 332 14.20 8.17 -1.73
N THR A 333 13.72 9.20 -2.44
CA THR A 333 12.29 9.55 -2.51
C THR A 333 11.46 8.43 -3.12
N THR A 334 11.92 7.85 -4.24
CA THR A 334 11.27 6.71 -4.89
C THR A 334 11.20 5.50 -3.96
N GLN A 335 12.30 5.13 -3.29
CA GLN A 335 12.32 4.02 -2.33
C GLN A 335 11.35 4.24 -1.17
N ARG A 336 11.25 5.48 -0.69
CA ARG A 336 10.34 5.85 0.39
C ARG A 336 8.88 5.67 0.01
N ILE A 337 8.48 6.17 -1.16
CA ILE A 337 7.11 6.01 -1.67
C ILE A 337 6.82 4.53 -1.93
N ASN A 338 7.75 3.81 -2.55
CA ASN A 338 7.62 2.37 -2.80
C ASN A 338 7.44 1.56 -1.50
N SER A 339 8.19 1.92 -0.45
CA SER A 339 8.09 1.28 0.86
C SER A 339 6.76 1.59 1.54
N ALA A 340 6.17 2.77 1.35
CA ALA A 340 4.83 3.09 1.83
C ALA A 340 3.75 2.23 1.13
N PHE A 341 3.91 1.89 -0.15
CA PHE A 341 3.06 0.87 -0.79
C PHE A 341 3.25 -0.52 -0.17
N GLY A 342 4.49 -0.91 0.14
CA GLY A 342 4.80 -2.16 0.83
C GLY A 342 4.16 -2.25 2.22
N VAL A 343 4.15 -1.14 2.97
CA VAL A 343 3.45 -1.01 4.25
C VAL A 343 1.96 -1.36 4.08
N CYS A 344 1.28 -0.79 3.10
CA CYS A 344 -0.15 -1.03 2.86
C CYS A 344 -0.51 -2.52 2.62
N LEU A 345 0.45 -3.33 2.20
CA LEU A 345 0.28 -4.77 1.95
C LEU A 345 0.57 -5.65 3.16
N ILE A 346 1.31 -5.15 4.15
CA ILE A 346 1.72 -5.88 5.37
C ILE A 346 0.80 -5.60 6.55
N VAL A 347 0.25 -4.38 6.61
CA VAL A 347 -0.58 -3.90 7.72
C VAL A 347 -1.76 -4.85 7.97
N GLY A 348 -1.83 -5.37 9.20
CA GLY A 348 -2.91 -6.22 9.66
C GLY A 348 -4.15 -5.44 10.15
N PRO A 349 -5.26 -6.14 10.45
CA PRO A 349 -6.50 -5.58 10.97
C PRO A 349 -6.32 -4.57 12.13
N SER A 350 -5.55 -4.95 13.16
CA SER A 350 -5.31 -4.12 14.37
C SER A 350 -4.52 -2.84 14.15
N PHE A 351 -4.07 -2.58 12.92
CA PHE A 351 -3.14 -1.51 12.57
C PHE A 351 -3.78 -0.48 11.60
N GLY A 352 -5.10 -0.31 11.62
CA GLY A 352 -5.80 0.64 10.76
C GLY A 352 -5.27 2.09 10.82
N PHE A 353 -4.77 2.54 11.98
CA PHE A 353 -4.15 3.87 12.12
C PHE A 353 -2.80 3.99 11.37
N ILE A 354 -2.05 2.87 11.26
CA ILE A 354 -0.80 2.81 10.49
C ILE A 354 -1.11 2.95 9.00
N MET A 355 -2.18 2.29 8.55
CA MET A 355 -2.67 2.43 7.17
C MET A 355 -3.08 3.87 6.87
N ASP A 356 -3.78 4.54 7.78
CA ASP A 356 -4.20 5.94 7.60
C ASP A 356 -2.99 6.87 7.43
N LYS A 357 -1.95 6.71 8.26
CA LYS A 357 -0.68 7.44 8.14
C LYS A 357 0.08 7.11 6.84
N ALA A 358 0.02 5.87 6.38
CA ALA A 358 0.62 5.48 5.10
C ALA A 358 -0.11 6.17 3.92
N LEU A 359 -1.44 6.23 3.95
CA LEU A 359 -2.23 6.96 2.95
C LEU A 359 -1.94 8.46 2.99
N ASP A 360 -1.82 9.07 4.18
CA ASP A 360 -1.42 10.46 4.31
C ASP A 360 -0.04 10.73 3.70
N THR A 361 0.90 9.80 3.87
CA THR A 361 2.23 9.91 3.25
C THR A 361 2.15 9.83 1.73
N LEU A 362 1.36 8.90 1.18
CA LEU A 362 1.24 8.67 -0.26
C LEU A 362 0.46 9.77 -1.01
N LEU A 363 -0.52 10.39 -0.35
CA LEU A 363 -1.48 11.30 -0.99
C LEU A 363 -1.21 12.77 -0.67
N GLN A 364 -0.08 13.06 -0.01
CA GLN A 364 0.40 14.42 0.23
C GLN A 364 0.71 15.15 -1.08
N VAL A 365 0.37 16.43 -1.16
CA VAL A 365 0.58 17.27 -2.35
C VAL A 365 2.02 17.24 -2.89
N PRO A 366 3.07 17.28 -2.05
CA PRO A 366 4.45 17.12 -2.53
C PRO A 366 4.72 15.78 -3.24
N VAL A 367 4.11 14.67 -2.81
CA VAL A 367 4.22 13.36 -3.49
C VAL A 367 3.53 13.41 -4.85
N LEU A 368 2.35 14.03 -4.91
CA LEU A 368 1.64 14.20 -6.18
C LEU A 368 2.44 15.06 -7.17
N LYS A 369 3.11 16.11 -6.71
CA LYS A 369 4.05 16.89 -7.54
C LYS A 369 5.26 16.07 -7.99
N TYR A 370 5.76 15.20 -7.12
CA TYR A 370 6.85 14.29 -7.47
C TYR A 370 6.42 13.26 -8.53
N PHE A 371 5.19 12.76 -8.47
CA PHE A 371 4.62 11.94 -9.53
C PHE A 371 4.51 12.72 -10.83
N ASP A 372 4.02 13.96 -10.82
CA ASP A 372 3.96 14.80 -12.02
C ASP A 372 5.34 15.00 -12.66
N PHE A 373 6.38 15.24 -11.84
CA PHE A 373 7.77 15.28 -12.30
C PHE A 373 8.21 13.96 -12.94
N CYS A 374 7.94 12.82 -12.29
CA CYS A 374 8.28 11.50 -12.82
C CYS A 374 7.57 11.21 -14.14
N ILE A 375 6.30 11.61 -14.29
CA ILE A 375 5.53 11.45 -15.53
C ILE A 375 6.20 12.21 -16.67
N HIS A 376 6.48 13.51 -16.48
CA HIS A 376 7.13 14.31 -17.50
C HIS A 376 8.52 13.80 -17.86
N HIS A 377 9.29 13.37 -16.84
CA HIS A 377 10.61 12.77 -17.07
C HIS A 377 10.50 11.45 -17.85
N PHE A 378 9.57 10.58 -17.47
CA PHE A 378 9.33 9.30 -18.13
C PHE A 378 8.90 9.47 -19.59
N ILE A 379 8.00 10.41 -19.87
CA ILE A 379 7.56 10.73 -21.24
C ILE A 379 8.74 11.30 -22.05
N SER A 380 9.57 12.16 -21.45
CA SER A 380 10.72 12.75 -22.15
C SER A 380 11.78 11.72 -22.59
N LEU A 381 11.95 10.64 -21.81
CA LEU A 381 12.88 9.56 -22.12
C LEU A 381 12.32 8.59 -23.18
N ASN A 382 11.00 8.40 -23.18
CA ASN A 382 10.31 7.49 -24.08
C ASN A 382 9.87 8.19 -25.37
N LYS A 383 10.74 8.17 -26.40
CA LYS A 383 10.50 8.81 -27.72
C LYS A 383 9.20 8.39 -28.45
N GLY A 384 8.53 7.32 -28.01
CA GLY A 384 7.25 6.87 -28.58
C GLY A 384 6.01 7.40 -27.86
N LEU A 385 6.13 8.20 -26.81
CA LEU A 385 4.99 8.77 -26.08
C LEU A 385 4.75 10.22 -26.48
N LYS A 386 3.47 10.61 -26.55
CA LYS A 386 3.05 11.99 -26.82
C LYS A 386 3.36 12.88 -25.62
N PRO A 387 4.08 14.01 -25.79
CA PRO A 387 4.33 14.94 -24.69
C PRO A 387 3.05 15.68 -24.31
N PHE A 388 2.86 15.92 -23.01
CA PHE A 388 1.75 16.72 -22.52
C PHE A 388 2.00 18.21 -22.79
N VAL A 389 1.00 18.88 -23.38
CA VAL A 389 1.05 20.31 -23.69
C VAL A 389 0.57 21.15 -22.49
N TRP A 390 -0.18 20.53 -21.60
CA TRP A 390 -0.75 21.13 -20.40
C TRP A 390 0.09 20.82 -19.15
N LYS A 391 -0.21 21.53 -18.05
CA LYS A 391 0.38 21.30 -16.73
C LYS A 391 -0.69 21.32 -15.65
N TYR A 392 -0.53 20.51 -14.61
CA TYR A 392 -1.38 20.58 -13.42
C TYR A 392 -1.04 21.81 -12.57
N LYS A 393 -2.08 22.41 -11.97
CA LYS A 393 -1.98 23.53 -11.04
C LYS A 393 -1.96 23.04 -9.59
N GLU A 394 -1.62 23.92 -8.66
CA GLU A 394 -1.65 23.60 -7.22
C GLU A 394 -3.02 23.10 -6.74
N GLU A 395 -4.08 23.74 -7.24
CA GLU A 395 -5.48 23.40 -6.94
C GLU A 395 -5.82 21.97 -7.38
N ASP A 396 -5.27 21.52 -8.52
CA ASP A 396 -5.49 20.16 -9.04
C ASP A 396 -4.89 19.12 -8.07
N TYR A 397 -3.68 19.36 -7.55
CA TYR A 397 -3.04 18.46 -6.58
C TYR A 397 -3.79 18.40 -5.25
N GLN A 398 -4.29 19.54 -4.76
CA GLN A 398 -5.10 19.59 -3.53
C GLN A 398 -6.41 18.82 -3.71
N LEU A 399 -7.05 18.97 -4.86
CA LEU A 399 -8.26 18.23 -5.22
C LEU A 399 -8.01 16.72 -5.25
N PHE A 400 -6.97 16.28 -5.98
CA PHE A 400 -6.60 14.86 -6.06
C PHE A 400 -6.26 14.27 -4.70
N SER A 401 -5.49 15.00 -3.88
CA SER A 401 -5.15 14.59 -2.52
C SER A 401 -6.41 14.30 -1.69
N LYS A 402 -7.37 15.25 -1.68
CA LYS A 402 -8.61 15.14 -0.91
C LYS A 402 -9.50 14.00 -1.42
N ILE A 403 -9.73 13.94 -2.73
CA ILE A 403 -10.65 12.97 -3.35
C ILE A 403 -10.10 11.54 -3.20
N LEU A 404 -8.83 11.32 -3.52
CA LEU A 404 -8.21 9.99 -3.40
C LEU A 404 -8.16 9.53 -1.95
N ALA A 405 -7.81 10.41 -1.01
CA ALA A 405 -7.73 10.05 0.39
C ALA A 405 -9.11 9.68 0.96
N SER A 406 -10.15 10.46 0.59
CA SER A 406 -11.54 10.13 0.91
C SER A 406 -11.93 8.76 0.33
N HIS A 407 -11.65 8.52 -0.96
CA HIS A 407 -11.97 7.26 -1.63
C HIS A 407 -11.30 6.05 -0.97
N PHE A 408 -9.98 6.11 -0.73
CA PHE A 408 -9.26 4.99 -0.13
C PHE A 408 -9.70 4.71 1.31
N ARG A 409 -9.94 5.75 2.11
CA ARG A 409 -10.48 5.61 3.47
C ARG A 409 -11.85 4.96 3.44
N ASN A 410 -12.76 5.50 2.63
CA ASN A 410 -14.12 4.99 2.50
C ASN A 410 -14.12 3.54 1.98
N ARG A 411 -13.29 3.24 0.99
CA ARG A 411 -13.25 1.91 0.39
C ARG A 411 -12.64 0.87 1.32
N TRP A 412 -11.52 1.18 1.97
CA TRP A 412 -10.67 0.16 2.60
C TRP A 412 -10.67 0.21 4.13
N LEU A 413 -10.93 1.36 4.73
CA LEU A 413 -10.87 1.56 6.18
C LEU A 413 -12.24 1.64 6.85
N THR A 414 -13.31 1.99 6.12
CA THR A 414 -14.65 2.04 6.72
C THR A 414 -15.32 0.67 6.81
N VAL A 415 -15.99 0.44 7.94
CA VAL A 415 -16.83 -0.74 8.16
C VAL A 415 -18.02 -0.69 7.20
N LYS A 416 -18.23 -1.75 6.41
CA LYS A 416 -19.44 -1.89 5.59
C LYS A 416 -20.68 -1.87 6.48
N LYS A 417 -21.48 -0.80 6.42
CA LYS A 417 -22.83 -0.82 7.00
C LYS A 417 -23.75 -1.66 6.12
N LYS A 418 -24.40 -2.66 6.70
CA LYS A 418 -25.40 -3.49 6.01
C LYS A 418 -26.57 -2.59 5.57
N LYS A 419 -27.06 -2.77 4.33
CA LYS A 419 -28.36 -2.23 3.92
C LYS A 419 -29.42 -2.89 4.79
N GLN A 420 -30.22 -2.11 5.52
CA GLN A 420 -31.47 -2.62 6.10
C GLN A 420 -32.28 -3.23 4.95
N LYS A 421 -32.51 -4.54 4.98
CA LYS A 421 -33.51 -5.14 4.10
C LYS A 421 -34.83 -4.46 4.42
N ALA A 422 -35.45 -3.83 3.42
CA ALA A 422 -36.82 -3.41 3.53
C ALA A 422 -37.64 -4.63 3.96
N VAL A 423 -38.33 -4.51 5.10
CA VAL A 423 -39.23 -5.54 5.59
C VAL A 423 -40.44 -5.53 4.66
N ASP A 424 -40.35 -6.28 3.57
CA ASP A 424 -41.55 -6.70 2.85
C ASP A 424 -42.21 -7.79 3.69
N GLY A 425 -43.34 -7.41 4.28
CA GLY A 425 -44.19 -8.31 5.05
C GLY A 425 -44.77 -9.40 4.17
N SER A 426 -44.06 -10.51 4.01
CA SER A 426 -44.68 -11.80 3.71
C SER A 426 -43.91 -12.93 4.40
N ARG A 427 -44.56 -13.53 5.40
CA ARG A 427 -44.11 -14.78 6.01
C ARG A 427 -44.20 -15.88 4.95
N GLY A 428 -43.06 -16.36 4.48
CA GLY A 428 -42.93 -17.59 3.70
C GLY A 428 -41.94 -18.53 4.39
N VAL A 429 -42.47 -19.53 5.09
CA VAL A 429 -41.71 -20.66 5.63
C VAL A 429 -41.20 -21.49 4.43
N GLY A 430 -39.89 -21.70 4.31
CA GLY A 430 -39.30 -22.45 3.21
C GLY A 430 -37.86 -22.90 3.47
N GLU A 431 -37.75 -24.12 4.01
CA GLU A 431 -36.68 -25.12 3.89
C GLU A 431 -35.18 -24.69 3.91
N LYS A 432 -34.53 -25.10 5.00
CA LYS A 432 -33.06 -25.25 5.11
C LYS A 432 -32.59 -26.30 4.09
N MET A 433 -31.90 -25.86 3.04
CA MET A 433 -31.11 -26.75 2.20
C MET A 433 -29.66 -26.75 2.70
N SER A 434 -29.26 -27.87 3.30
CA SER A 434 -27.90 -28.12 3.80
C SER A 434 -26.89 -28.08 2.65
N LYS A 435 -25.92 -27.16 2.69
CA LYS A 435 -24.70 -27.30 1.89
C LYS A 435 -23.73 -28.21 2.62
N LYS A 436 -23.56 -29.40 2.04
CA LYS A 436 -22.52 -30.37 2.34
C LYS A 436 -21.29 -29.96 1.51
N GLY A 437 -20.19 -29.65 2.18
CA GLY A 437 -18.92 -29.24 1.59
C GLY A 437 -18.14 -28.46 2.64
N GLY A 438 -16.99 -29.00 3.08
CA GLY A 438 -16.22 -28.50 4.19
C GLY A 438 -15.60 -27.13 3.93
N ASN A 439 -16.40 -26.08 4.06
CA ASN A 439 -15.91 -24.72 4.19
C ASN A 439 -15.67 -24.44 5.68
N LEU A 440 -14.46 -23.98 5.99
CA LEU A 440 -14.12 -23.44 7.30
C LEU A 440 -15.05 -22.27 7.63
N ASP A 441 -15.49 -22.21 8.89
CA ASP A 441 -16.35 -21.15 9.41
C ASP A 441 -15.68 -19.79 9.18
N THR A 442 -16.14 -19.04 8.18
CA THR A 442 -15.81 -17.63 8.01
C THR A 442 -16.63 -16.85 9.04
N ILE A 443 -16.07 -15.80 9.66
CA ILE A 443 -16.88 -14.94 10.51
C ILE A 443 -17.95 -14.31 9.63
N HIS A 444 -19.20 -14.70 9.86
CA HIS A 444 -20.32 -14.10 9.17
C HIS A 444 -20.44 -12.63 9.63
N GLU A 445 -20.39 -11.69 8.69
CA GLU A 445 -20.71 -10.26 8.86
C GLU A 445 -22.19 -10.02 9.34
N ASP A 446 -22.88 -11.06 9.83
CA ASP A 446 -24.31 -11.09 10.16
C ASP A 446 -24.62 -10.72 11.63
N LEU A 447 -23.69 -10.10 12.35
CA LEU A 447 -24.01 -9.49 13.65
C LEU A 447 -24.77 -8.17 13.41
N ASP A 448 -26.07 -8.18 13.72
CA ASP A 448 -26.96 -7.02 13.63
C ASP A 448 -26.40 -5.84 14.45
N THR A 449 -25.83 -4.84 13.77
CA THR A 449 -25.32 -3.60 14.38
C THR A 449 -26.40 -2.57 14.66
N SER A 450 -27.68 -2.97 14.72
CA SER A 450 -28.80 -2.03 14.89
C SER A 450 -28.86 -1.35 16.27
N SER A 451 -27.98 -1.72 17.21
CA SER A 451 -27.92 -1.16 18.56
C SER A 451 -26.63 -0.39 18.89
N MET A 452 -25.67 -0.24 17.97
CA MET A 452 -24.38 0.39 18.30
C MET A 452 -24.36 1.88 17.93
N THR A 453 -24.38 2.74 18.94
CA THR A 453 -24.10 4.18 18.83
C THR A 453 -22.65 4.44 18.45
N SER A 454 -22.35 5.54 17.76
CA SER A 454 -20.99 5.90 17.28
C SER A 454 -19.95 6.12 18.39
N GLN A 455 -20.34 6.08 19.65
CA GLN A 455 -19.46 6.14 20.83
C GLN A 455 -19.15 4.77 21.43
N ASP A 456 -19.82 3.70 21.00
CA ASP A 456 -19.57 2.33 21.42
C ASP A 456 -18.74 1.60 20.34
N LEU A 457 -17.48 2.01 20.18
CA LEU A 457 -16.47 1.21 19.48
C LEU A 457 -16.22 -0.06 20.30
N CYS A 458 -17.04 -1.08 20.06
CA CYS A 458 -16.98 -2.38 20.69
C CYS A 458 -15.56 -2.99 20.52
N THR A 459 -14.81 -3.07 21.62
CA THR A 459 -13.44 -3.61 21.75
C THR A 459 -13.34 -5.13 21.58
N SER A 460 -14.37 -5.77 21.02
CA SER A 460 -14.34 -7.20 20.76
C SER A 460 -13.47 -7.49 19.53
N LEU A 461 -12.39 -8.23 19.74
CA LEU A 461 -11.49 -8.74 18.70
C LEU A 461 -12.28 -9.48 17.59
N SER A 462 -13.43 -10.06 17.90
CA SER A 462 -14.30 -10.70 16.89
C SER A 462 -14.94 -9.69 15.93
N VAL A 463 -15.32 -8.50 16.40
CA VAL A 463 -15.96 -7.43 15.60
C VAL A 463 -14.91 -6.69 14.78
N GLU A 464 -13.73 -6.46 15.34
CA GLU A 464 -12.59 -5.83 14.67
C GLU A 464 -12.15 -6.64 13.44
N TRP A 465 -12.11 -7.98 13.54
CA TRP A 465 -11.66 -8.85 12.46
C TRP A 465 -12.76 -9.19 11.44
N ALA A 466 -14.02 -9.24 11.84
CA ALA A 466 -15.15 -9.53 10.95
C ALA A 466 -15.35 -8.46 9.85
N HIS A 467 -14.98 -7.21 10.13
CA HIS A 467 -15.37 -6.05 9.30
C HIS A 467 -14.20 -5.38 8.56
N GLN A 468 -12.97 -5.84 8.75
CA GLN A 468 -11.78 -5.19 8.19
C GLN A 468 -11.26 -5.92 6.94
N ARG A 469 -10.87 -5.13 5.93
CA ARG A 469 -10.35 -5.59 4.63
C ARG A 469 -8.81 -5.65 4.57
N LEU A 470 -8.17 -5.75 5.73
CA LEU A 470 -6.72 -5.75 5.87
C LEU A 470 -6.19 -7.18 6.07
N PRO A 471 -5.01 -7.54 5.51
CA PRO A 471 -4.15 -6.73 4.64
C PRO A 471 -4.79 -6.43 3.27
N LEU A 472 -4.37 -5.34 2.62
CA LEU A 472 -4.94 -4.95 1.34
C LEU A 472 -4.53 -5.90 0.21
N PRO A 473 -5.41 -6.13 -0.78
CA PRO A 473 -5.03 -6.87 -1.98
C PRO A 473 -3.99 -6.08 -2.78
N MET A 474 -3.12 -6.77 -3.51
CA MET A 474 -2.03 -6.16 -4.30
C MET A 474 -2.47 -5.05 -5.24
N HIS A 475 -3.68 -5.18 -5.80
CA HIS A 475 -4.25 -4.23 -6.75
C HIS A 475 -5.08 -3.11 -6.08
N TRP A 476 -4.99 -2.92 -4.75
CA TRP A 476 -5.84 -1.98 -4.00
C TRP A 476 -5.79 -0.54 -4.56
N PHE A 477 -4.62 -0.12 -5.06
CA PHE A 477 -4.38 1.21 -5.60
C PHE A 477 -5.12 1.43 -6.94
N LEU A 478 -5.59 0.36 -7.61
CA LEU A 478 -6.45 0.43 -8.79
C LEU A 478 -7.91 0.73 -8.41
N SER A 479 -8.28 0.75 -7.13
CA SER A 479 -9.69 0.95 -6.74
C SER A 479 -10.33 2.26 -7.25
N PRO A 480 -9.66 3.43 -7.32
CA PRO A 480 -10.28 4.64 -7.89
C PRO A 480 -10.75 4.46 -9.33
N VAL A 481 -10.11 3.57 -10.09
CA VAL A 481 -10.40 3.31 -11.50
C VAL A 481 -11.17 2.01 -11.75
N SER A 482 -11.24 1.10 -10.77
CA SER A 482 -11.89 -0.22 -10.90
C SER A 482 -13.18 -0.40 -10.09
N THR A 483 -13.58 0.56 -9.26
CA THR A 483 -14.82 0.45 -8.45
C THR A 483 -15.92 1.37 -8.96
N ILE A 484 -16.59 0.96 -10.04
CA ILE A 484 -17.70 1.75 -10.62
C ILE A 484 -19.07 1.05 -10.51
N ASN A 485 -19.10 -0.26 -10.23
CA ASN A 485 -20.36 -1.02 -10.15
C ASN A 485 -21.00 -1.11 -8.75
N GLY A 486 -20.71 -0.16 -7.86
CA GLY A 486 -21.34 -0.12 -6.53
C GLY A 486 -22.73 0.54 -6.49
N SER A 487 -23.05 1.45 -7.42
CA SER A 487 -24.21 2.34 -7.30
C SER A 487 -25.41 1.95 -8.16
N LYS A 488 -25.23 1.31 -9.33
CA LYS A 488 -26.34 1.01 -10.25
C LYS A 488 -27.30 -0.12 -9.79
N GLN A 489 -26.98 -0.84 -8.72
CA GLN A 489 -27.92 -1.70 -7.97
C GLN A 489 -28.07 -1.27 -6.50
N ALA A 490 -27.67 -0.03 -6.18
CA ALA A 490 -27.72 0.52 -4.84
C ALA A 490 -28.58 1.77 -4.69
N ASN A 491 -29.89 1.55 -4.70
CA ASN A 491 -30.78 2.40 -3.91
C ASN A 491 -30.40 2.25 -2.43
N LEU A 492 -29.67 3.23 -1.88
CA LEU A 492 -29.60 3.48 -0.45
C LEU A 492 -30.10 4.92 -0.22
N PRO A 493 -31.22 5.13 0.48
CA PRO A 493 -31.58 6.46 0.96
C PRO A 493 -30.70 6.78 2.17
N SER A 494 -29.76 7.72 2.03
CA SER A 494 -29.19 8.37 3.21
C SER A 494 -30.18 9.39 3.75
N THR A 495 -30.44 9.29 5.05
CA THR A 495 -31.25 10.22 5.84
C THR A 495 -30.54 11.56 5.97
N SER A 496 -30.61 12.38 4.92
CA SER A 496 -30.56 13.84 4.96
C SER A 496 -30.78 14.34 3.53
N ASN A 497 -32.01 14.75 3.25
CA ASN A 497 -32.45 15.70 2.22
C ASN A 497 -31.65 15.75 0.89
N ILE A 498 -32.31 15.25 -0.17
CA ILE A 498 -32.06 15.55 -1.60
C ILE A 498 -30.67 15.10 -2.09
N ILE A 499 -30.54 13.85 -2.53
CA ILE A 499 -29.36 13.38 -3.26
C ILE A 499 -29.67 13.48 -4.76
N ASN A 500 -28.93 14.35 -5.45
CA ASN A 500 -28.97 14.44 -6.91
C ASN A 500 -28.11 13.31 -7.50
N PRO A 501 -28.66 12.39 -8.32
CA PRO A 501 -27.87 11.32 -8.97
C PRO A 501 -26.77 11.85 -9.91
N VAL A 502 -26.83 13.14 -10.24
CA VAL A 502 -25.84 13.86 -11.04
C VAL A 502 -24.59 14.20 -10.22
N GLU A 503 -24.75 14.55 -8.94
CA GLU A 503 -23.63 14.90 -8.05
C GLU A 503 -22.77 13.67 -7.73
N ASP A 504 -23.40 12.52 -7.45
CA ASP A 504 -22.68 11.26 -7.23
C ASP A 504 -21.90 10.80 -8.48
N LEU A 505 -22.42 11.06 -9.68
CA LEU A 505 -21.73 10.70 -10.93
C LEU A 505 -20.53 11.62 -11.19
N ILE A 506 -20.67 12.91 -10.91
CA ILE A 506 -19.56 13.88 -11.00
C ILE A 506 -18.46 13.48 -10.01
N ASP A 507 -18.81 13.11 -8.78
CA ASP A 507 -17.84 12.65 -7.78
C ASP A 507 -17.10 11.38 -8.24
N ILE A 508 -17.79 10.41 -8.85
CA ILE A 508 -17.15 9.20 -9.41
C ILE A 508 -16.19 9.55 -10.56
N ILE A 509 -16.57 10.47 -11.43
CA ILE A 509 -15.72 10.89 -12.57
C ILE A 509 -14.46 11.60 -12.05
N GLU A 510 -14.58 12.49 -11.07
CA GLU A 510 -13.42 13.18 -10.48
C GLU A 510 -12.50 12.21 -9.72
N VAL A 511 -13.05 11.21 -9.02
CA VAL A 511 -12.28 10.10 -8.43
C VAL A 511 -11.51 9.33 -9.51
N ALA A 512 -12.15 9.01 -10.64
CA ALA A 512 -11.51 8.27 -11.73
C ALA A 512 -10.39 9.10 -12.39
N LYS A 513 -10.58 10.41 -12.58
CA LYS A 513 -9.56 11.32 -13.10
C LYS A 513 -8.33 11.41 -12.19
N GLY A 514 -8.54 11.64 -10.89
CA GLY A 514 -7.46 11.61 -9.90
C GLY A 514 -6.79 10.24 -9.82
N GLY A 515 -7.57 9.17 -9.99
CA GLY A 515 -7.09 7.79 -10.04
C GLY A 515 -6.18 7.49 -11.22
N LEU A 516 -6.52 7.99 -12.42
CA LEU A 516 -5.69 7.87 -13.62
C LEU A 516 -4.36 8.61 -13.46
N PHE A 517 -4.40 9.85 -12.97
CA PHE A 517 -3.19 10.60 -12.65
C PHE A 517 -2.29 9.84 -11.67
N PHE A 518 -2.87 9.37 -10.57
CA PHE A 518 -2.15 8.59 -9.56
C PHE A 518 -1.54 7.31 -10.15
N LEU A 519 -2.30 6.58 -10.96
CA LEU A 519 -1.84 5.36 -11.62
C LEU A 519 -0.66 5.61 -12.58
N LEU A 520 -0.76 6.61 -13.45
CA LEU A 520 0.36 6.96 -14.34
C LEU A 520 1.58 7.44 -13.53
N GLY A 521 1.36 8.17 -12.45
CA GLY A 521 2.40 8.64 -11.54
C GLY A 521 3.22 7.53 -10.91
N ILE A 522 2.54 6.52 -10.35
CA ILE A 522 3.21 5.38 -9.70
C ILE A 522 3.91 4.47 -10.72
N GLU A 523 3.36 4.31 -11.93
CA GLU A 523 3.99 3.53 -13.00
C GLU A 523 5.25 4.24 -13.53
N ALA A 524 5.16 5.55 -13.78
CA ALA A 524 6.30 6.37 -14.19
C ALA A 524 7.40 6.36 -13.13
N MET A 525 7.05 6.55 -11.86
CA MET A 525 8.01 6.47 -10.76
C MET A 525 8.68 5.08 -10.69
N SER A 526 7.90 4.00 -10.85
CA SER A 526 8.40 2.62 -10.78
C SER A 526 9.44 2.31 -11.87
N SER A 527 9.36 2.99 -13.02
CA SER A 527 10.37 2.86 -14.09
C SER A 527 11.78 3.32 -13.69
N PHE A 528 11.89 4.14 -12.63
CA PHE A 528 13.16 4.65 -12.10
C PHE A 528 13.65 3.85 -10.88
N VAL A 529 12.91 2.83 -10.44
CA VAL A 529 13.33 1.95 -9.35
C VAL A 529 14.44 1.01 -9.85
N SER A 530 15.50 0.83 -9.04
CA SER A 530 16.54 -0.17 -9.33
C SER A 530 15.93 -1.56 -9.49
N THR A 531 16.38 -2.32 -10.49
CA THR A 531 15.93 -3.70 -10.75
C THR A 531 16.16 -4.65 -9.59
N GLU A 532 17.05 -4.31 -8.65
CA GLU A 532 17.30 -5.06 -7.42
C GLU A 532 16.14 -4.98 -6.40
N ILE A 533 15.27 -3.97 -6.52
CA ILE A 533 14.15 -3.73 -5.60
C ILE A 533 12.85 -4.12 -6.30
N GLN A 534 12.17 -5.15 -5.79
CA GLN A 534 10.88 -5.56 -6.31
C GLN A 534 9.78 -4.58 -5.87
N SER A 535 9.28 -3.80 -6.83
CA SER A 535 8.17 -2.86 -6.64
C SER A 535 6.83 -3.60 -6.52
N PRO A 536 6.00 -3.32 -5.49
CA PRO A 536 4.64 -3.83 -5.43
C PRO A 536 3.80 -3.45 -6.65
N ILE A 537 4.08 -2.31 -7.30
CA ILE A 537 3.34 -1.82 -8.48
C ILE A 537 3.58 -2.71 -9.70
N TRP A 538 4.81 -3.21 -9.90
CA TRP A 538 5.13 -4.12 -11.00
C TRP A 538 4.67 -5.56 -10.76
N SER A 539 4.50 -5.95 -9.50
CA SER A 539 3.99 -7.28 -9.17
C SER A 539 2.49 -7.46 -9.44
N VAL A 540 1.75 -6.37 -9.69
CA VAL A 540 0.34 -6.46 -10.12
C VAL A 540 0.28 -6.94 -11.57
N PRO A 541 -0.42 -8.06 -11.86
CA PRO A 541 -0.54 -8.58 -13.21
C PRO A 541 -1.12 -7.55 -14.19
N ILE A 542 -0.60 -7.53 -15.41
CA ILE A 542 -1.12 -6.68 -16.49
C ILE A 542 -2.61 -6.92 -16.75
N THR A 543 -3.14 -8.12 -16.49
CA THR A 543 -4.57 -8.45 -16.53
C THR A 543 -5.40 -7.47 -15.69
N TRP A 544 -4.98 -7.20 -14.44
CA TRP A 544 -5.66 -6.26 -13.53
C TRP A 544 -5.57 -4.81 -14.03
N LYS A 545 -4.42 -4.44 -14.59
CA LYS A 545 -4.19 -3.10 -15.15
C LYS A 545 -5.05 -2.83 -16.39
N LEU A 546 -5.18 -3.82 -17.29
CA LEU A 546 -6.09 -3.72 -18.44
C LEU A 546 -7.56 -3.75 -18.02
N HIS A 547 -7.91 -4.59 -17.05
CA HIS A 547 -9.27 -4.64 -16.51
C HIS A 547 -9.68 -3.29 -15.92
N CYS A 548 -8.81 -2.64 -15.14
CA CYS A 548 -9.17 -1.36 -14.52
C CYS A 548 -9.41 -0.26 -15.56
N LEU A 549 -8.60 -0.18 -16.62
CA LEU A 549 -8.84 0.75 -17.73
C LEU A 549 -10.20 0.49 -18.41
N SER A 550 -10.59 -0.78 -18.59
CA SER A 550 -11.91 -1.13 -19.12
C SER A 550 -13.06 -0.77 -18.19
N VAL A 551 -12.90 -0.86 -16.87
CA VAL A 551 -13.96 -0.52 -15.91
C VAL A 551 -14.28 0.96 -15.92
N ILE A 552 -13.29 1.84 -16.05
CA ILE A 552 -13.49 3.30 -16.14
C ILE A 552 -14.49 3.64 -17.25
N LEU A 553 -14.39 2.96 -18.38
CA LEU A 553 -15.23 3.19 -19.56
C LEU A 553 -16.71 2.82 -19.37
N LEU A 554 -17.06 2.15 -18.27
CA LEU A 554 -18.46 1.88 -17.89
C LEU A 554 -19.16 3.07 -17.22
N VAL A 555 -18.42 4.09 -16.75
CA VAL A 555 -19.00 5.32 -16.19
C VAL A 555 -19.60 6.18 -17.29
N GLY A 556 -18.96 6.19 -18.46
CA GLY A 556 -19.30 7.07 -19.57
C GLY A 556 -18.05 7.61 -20.27
N MET A 557 -18.28 8.53 -21.22
CA MET A 557 -17.21 9.26 -21.91
C MET A 557 -16.61 10.38 -21.05
N GLY A 558 -17.20 10.74 -19.91
CA GLY A 558 -16.78 11.89 -19.10
C GLY A 558 -15.31 11.89 -18.65
N VAL A 559 -14.67 10.73 -18.56
CA VAL A 559 -13.21 10.65 -18.29
C VAL A 559 -12.37 10.92 -19.55
N LEU A 560 -12.86 10.53 -20.73
CA LEU A 560 -12.18 10.73 -22.03
C LEU A 560 -12.52 12.06 -22.72
N GLU A 561 -13.53 12.78 -22.25
CA GLU A 561 -13.93 14.10 -22.76
C GLU A 561 -12.96 15.22 -22.37
N GLU A 562 -12.38 15.12 -21.16
CA GLU A 562 -11.36 16.08 -20.71
C GLU A 562 -10.00 15.74 -21.29
N GLU A 563 -9.33 16.73 -21.88
CA GLU A 563 -8.03 16.59 -22.56
C GLU A 563 -6.96 15.96 -21.67
N LYS A 564 -6.86 16.41 -20.41
CA LYS A 564 -5.83 15.93 -19.47
C LYS A 564 -5.99 14.45 -19.16
N SER A 565 -7.19 14.03 -18.75
CA SER A 565 -7.46 12.63 -18.42
C SER A 565 -7.41 11.72 -19.64
N ARG A 566 -7.82 12.23 -20.82
CA ARG A 566 -7.67 11.52 -22.09
C ARG A 566 -6.21 11.23 -22.43
N ASP A 567 -5.34 12.24 -22.36
CA ASP A 567 -3.89 12.08 -22.62
C ASP A 567 -3.23 11.11 -21.62
N VAL A 568 -3.62 11.18 -20.33
CA VAL A 568 -3.14 10.24 -19.29
C VAL A 568 -3.61 8.81 -19.59
N TYR A 569 -4.86 8.62 -19.95
CA TYR A 569 -5.43 7.32 -20.30
C TYR A 569 -4.74 6.71 -21.54
N GLU A 570 -4.52 7.52 -22.59
CA GLU A 570 -3.80 7.09 -23.78
C GLU A 570 -2.36 6.67 -23.45
N THR A 571 -1.67 7.45 -22.60
CA THR A 571 -0.31 7.13 -22.18
C THR A 571 -0.24 5.82 -21.40
N LEU A 572 -1.24 5.52 -20.56
CA LEU A 572 -1.36 4.25 -19.85
C LEU A 572 -1.60 3.07 -20.81
N GLN A 573 -2.42 3.25 -21.85
CA GLN A 573 -2.61 2.23 -22.89
C GLN A 573 -1.29 1.91 -23.61
N GLU A 574 -0.55 2.93 -24.04
CA GLU A 574 0.76 2.76 -24.69
C GLU A 574 1.78 2.07 -23.78
N LEU A 575 1.77 2.42 -22.49
CA LEU A 575 2.63 1.76 -21.50
C LEU A 575 2.31 0.28 -21.36
N TYR A 576 1.04 -0.06 -21.18
CA TYR A 576 0.61 -1.44 -20.98
C TYR A 576 0.74 -2.26 -22.27
N GLY A 577 0.56 -1.65 -23.43
CA GLY A 577 0.89 -2.25 -24.72
C GLY A 577 2.35 -2.68 -24.82
N LYS A 578 3.29 -1.81 -24.46
CA LYS A 578 4.72 -2.14 -24.42
C LYS A 578 5.03 -3.29 -23.46
N LEU A 579 4.48 -3.25 -22.24
CA LEU A 579 4.66 -4.33 -21.27
C LEU A 579 4.08 -5.66 -21.76
N LEU A 580 2.96 -5.62 -22.48
CA LEU A 580 2.36 -6.79 -23.10
C LEU A 580 3.28 -7.36 -24.19
N ASP A 581 3.83 -6.51 -25.05
CA ASP A 581 4.74 -6.90 -26.13
C ASP A 581 6.07 -7.48 -25.60
N GLU A 582 6.59 -6.95 -24.50
CA GLU A 582 7.79 -7.46 -23.82
C GLU A 582 7.53 -8.84 -23.19
N SER A 583 6.38 -8.98 -22.53
CA SER A 583 5.92 -10.26 -21.95
C SER A 583 5.66 -11.30 -23.04
N TRP A 584 5.15 -10.87 -24.18
CA TRP A 584 4.99 -11.71 -25.36
C TRP A 584 6.33 -12.17 -25.92
N SER A 585 7.26 -11.22 -26.13
CA SER A 585 8.56 -11.47 -26.77
C SER A 585 9.48 -12.34 -25.91
N SER A 586 9.37 -12.25 -24.59
CA SER A 586 10.10 -13.13 -23.68
C SER A 586 9.59 -14.57 -23.75
N LYS A 587 8.27 -14.76 -23.63
CA LYS A 587 7.63 -16.08 -23.73
C LYS A 587 7.78 -16.69 -25.12
N SER A 588 7.75 -15.89 -26.18
CA SER A 588 7.98 -16.37 -27.56
C SER A 588 9.38 -16.86 -27.83
N LYS A 589 10.40 -16.32 -27.15
CA LYS A 589 11.76 -16.85 -27.19
C LYS A 589 11.89 -18.16 -26.42
N GLU A 590 11.21 -18.31 -25.29
CA GLU A 590 11.11 -19.59 -24.56
C GLU A 590 10.39 -20.65 -25.40
N PHE A 591 9.33 -20.28 -26.14
CA PHE A 591 8.59 -21.19 -27.04
C PHE A 591 9.44 -21.77 -28.18
N LEU A 592 10.52 -21.09 -28.60
CA LEU A 592 11.43 -21.59 -29.64
C LEU A 592 12.52 -22.54 -29.09
N ALA A 593 12.69 -22.62 -27.77
CA ALA A 593 13.76 -23.39 -27.13
C ALA A 593 13.34 -24.81 -26.69
N GLU A 594 12.05 -25.05 -26.42
CA GLU A 594 11.55 -26.35 -25.98
C GLU A 594 10.59 -26.97 -27.01
N THR A 595 11.02 -28.09 -27.58
CA THR A 595 10.23 -28.90 -28.51
C THR A 595 9.29 -29.82 -27.73
N GLY A 596 7.98 -29.66 -27.88
CA GLY A 596 7.07 -30.82 -27.81
C GLY A 596 5.76 -30.74 -27.01
N GLU A 597 5.44 -29.66 -26.29
CA GLU A 597 4.15 -29.57 -25.56
C GLU A 597 3.35 -28.31 -25.94
N ASN A 598 2.02 -28.45 -26.00
CA ASN A 598 1.05 -27.38 -26.30
C ASN A 598 1.06 -26.33 -25.17
N TYR A 599 2.05 -25.44 -25.17
CA TYR A 599 2.13 -24.35 -24.21
C TYR A 599 1.26 -23.18 -24.68
N SER A 600 0.23 -22.86 -23.89
CA SER A 600 -0.72 -21.80 -24.21
C SER A 600 -0.06 -20.43 -24.14
N VAL A 601 -0.09 -19.74 -25.27
CA VAL A 601 0.28 -18.34 -25.41
C VAL A 601 -0.64 -17.39 -24.60
N GLU A 602 -1.77 -17.92 -24.12
CA GLU A 602 -2.77 -17.22 -23.31
C GLU A 602 -2.29 -17.03 -21.85
N PHE A 603 -1.77 -15.85 -21.54
CA PHE A 603 -1.38 -15.47 -20.17
C PHE A 603 -2.17 -14.31 -19.57
N LEU A 604 -3.00 -13.61 -20.35
CA LEU A 604 -3.96 -12.63 -19.85
C LEU A 604 -5.20 -13.36 -19.35
N ARG A 605 -5.20 -13.65 -18.06
CA ARG A 605 -6.09 -14.57 -17.37
C ARG A 605 -7.29 -13.86 -16.72
N PHE A 606 -8.12 -13.20 -17.51
CA PHE A 606 -9.25 -12.42 -16.97
C PHE A 606 -10.29 -13.29 -16.24
N GLN A 607 -10.59 -14.48 -16.75
CA GLN A 607 -11.57 -15.39 -16.16
C GLN A 607 -11.07 -15.98 -14.83
N SER A 608 -9.77 -16.28 -14.74
CA SER A 608 -9.17 -16.90 -13.56
C SER A 608 -8.61 -15.92 -12.53
N GLU A 609 -8.08 -14.76 -12.96
CA GLU A 609 -7.51 -13.74 -12.05
C GLU A 609 -8.52 -12.67 -11.60
N ILE A 610 -9.53 -12.32 -12.43
CA ILE A 610 -10.51 -11.29 -12.10
C ILE A 610 -11.82 -11.90 -11.61
N HIS A 611 -12.52 -12.63 -12.47
CA HIS A 611 -13.81 -13.24 -12.12
C HIS A 611 -14.24 -14.31 -13.14
N GLU A 612 -14.75 -15.45 -12.67
CA GLU A 612 -15.16 -16.58 -13.52
C GLU A 612 -16.20 -16.21 -14.59
N SER A 613 -17.03 -15.19 -14.31
CA SER A 613 -18.08 -14.70 -15.20
C SER A 613 -17.67 -13.49 -16.05
N TYR A 614 -16.40 -13.39 -16.43
CA TYR A 614 -15.88 -12.25 -17.19
C TYR A 614 -16.58 -12.01 -18.54
N SER A 615 -17.22 -13.03 -19.12
CA SER A 615 -18.03 -12.89 -20.34
C SER A 615 -19.18 -11.87 -20.19
N MET A 616 -19.86 -11.82 -19.04
CA MET A 616 -20.93 -10.85 -18.79
C MET A 616 -20.39 -9.42 -18.70
N PHE A 617 -19.19 -9.25 -18.14
CA PHE A 617 -18.50 -7.97 -18.14
C PHE A 617 -18.19 -7.52 -19.57
N MET A 618 -17.72 -8.44 -20.42
CA MET A 618 -17.44 -8.13 -21.83
C MET A 618 -18.67 -7.69 -22.61
N GLU A 619 -19.81 -8.35 -22.40
CA GLU A 619 -21.08 -7.93 -23.00
C GLU A 619 -21.44 -6.51 -22.56
N THR A 620 -21.37 -6.22 -21.26
CA THR A 620 -21.65 -4.88 -20.71
C THR A 620 -20.71 -3.81 -21.28
N LEU A 621 -19.42 -4.12 -21.40
CA LEU A 621 -18.42 -3.20 -21.95
C LEU A 621 -18.70 -2.90 -23.42
N VAL A 622 -19.01 -3.91 -24.23
CA VAL A 622 -19.32 -3.74 -25.65
C VAL A 622 -20.64 -3.01 -25.86
N GLU A 623 -21.65 -3.26 -25.02
CA GLU A 623 -22.91 -2.51 -25.04
C GLU A 623 -22.68 -1.03 -24.74
N GLN A 624 -21.86 -0.70 -23.73
CA GLN A 624 -21.47 0.68 -23.47
C GLN A 624 -20.70 1.27 -24.65
N PHE A 625 -19.70 0.57 -25.17
CA PHE A 625 -18.96 0.99 -26.36
C PHE A 625 -19.89 1.32 -27.54
N ALA A 626 -20.86 0.46 -27.82
CA ALA A 626 -21.84 0.66 -28.87
C ALA A 626 -22.76 1.87 -28.63
N ALA A 627 -23.11 2.13 -27.37
CA ALA A 627 -24.04 3.18 -26.99
C ALA A 627 -23.43 4.59 -27.00
N ILE A 628 -22.18 4.75 -26.54
CA ILE A 628 -21.64 6.09 -26.21
C ILE A 628 -20.29 6.43 -26.86
N SER A 629 -19.57 5.47 -27.45
CA SER A 629 -18.22 5.76 -27.95
C SER A 629 -18.21 6.63 -29.22
N TYR A 630 -19.27 6.58 -30.02
CA TYR A 630 -19.33 7.20 -31.36
C TYR A 630 -18.11 6.86 -32.26
N GLY A 631 -17.47 5.71 -32.03
CA GLY A 631 -16.24 5.32 -32.75
C GLY A 631 -14.98 6.00 -32.23
N ASP A 632 -14.97 6.47 -30.98
CA ASP A 632 -13.77 6.99 -30.32
C ASP A 632 -12.64 5.97 -30.36
N GLU A 633 -11.50 6.39 -30.89
CA GLU A 633 -10.36 5.52 -31.15
C GLU A 633 -9.76 4.96 -29.86
N ILE A 634 -9.63 5.76 -28.80
CA ILE A 634 -9.02 5.36 -27.52
C ILE A 634 -9.88 4.32 -26.81
N TYR A 635 -11.20 4.51 -26.81
CA TYR A 635 -12.14 3.48 -26.34
C TYR A 635 -12.01 2.23 -27.21
N GLY A 636 -12.05 2.37 -28.53
CA GLY A 636 -11.94 1.27 -29.48
C GLY A 636 -10.67 0.44 -29.28
N ARG A 637 -9.52 1.09 -29.02
CA ARG A 637 -8.26 0.43 -28.66
C ARG A 637 -8.40 -0.45 -27.41
N GLN A 638 -9.10 0.03 -26.38
CA GLN A 638 -9.33 -0.73 -25.15
C GLN A 638 -10.23 -1.95 -25.37
N VAL A 639 -11.20 -1.87 -26.29
CA VAL A 639 -12.05 -3.02 -26.61
C VAL A 639 -11.29 -4.02 -27.49
N ALA A 640 -10.46 -3.54 -28.41
CA ALA A 640 -9.67 -4.36 -29.33
C ALA A 640 -8.68 -5.28 -28.60
N ILE A 641 -8.12 -4.87 -27.45
CA ILE A 641 -7.15 -5.70 -26.69
C ILE A 641 -7.71 -7.07 -26.29
N TYR A 642 -9.02 -7.19 -26.12
CA TYR A 642 -9.68 -8.46 -25.80
C TYR A 642 -9.73 -9.43 -26.98
N LEU A 643 -9.26 -9.05 -28.16
CA LEU A 643 -9.06 -9.91 -29.32
C LEU A 643 -7.60 -10.38 -29.48
N HIS A 644 -6.68 -9.84 -28.68
CA HIS A 644 -5.25 -10.18 -28.69
C HIS A 644 -5.00 -11.65 -28.33
N ARG A 645 -4.01 -12.31 -28.94
CA ARG A 645 -3.77 -13.76 -28.76
C ARG A 645 -3.31 -14.18 -27.36
N CYS A 646 -2.80 -13.24 -26.57
CA CYS A 646 -2.52 -13.47 -25.14
C CYS A 646 -3.76 -13.68 -24.27
N VAL A 647 -4.95 -13.32 -24.73
CA VAL A 647 -6.20 -13.38 -23.94
C VAL A 647 -6.79 -14.79 -23.99
N GLU A 648 -7.34 -15.26 -22.86
CA GLU A 648 -8.05 -16.54 -22.78
C GLU A 648 -9.09 -16.68 -23.90
N SER A 649 -9.08 -17.81 -24.60
CA SER A 649 -9.97 -18.08 -25.76
C SER A 649 -11.47 -17.90 -25.45
N SER A 650 -11.89 -18.21 -24.22
CA SER A 650 -13.27 -17.99 -23.76
C SER A 650 -13.66 -16.51 -23.78
N VAL A 651 -12.75 -15.64 -23.33
CA VAL A 651 -12.94 -14.18 -23.29
C VAL A 651 -12.88 -13.58 -24.68
N ARG A 652 -11.95 -14.04 -25.53
CA ARG A 652 -11.86 -13.61 -26.94
C ARG A 652 -13.13 -13.94 -27.71
N LEU A 653 -13.66 -15.15 -27.53
CA LEU A 653 -14.93 -15.57 -28.14
C LEU A 653 -16.11 -14.73 -27.66
N ALA A 654 -16.17 -14.43 -26.35
CA ALA A 654 -17.21 -13.58 -25.78
C ALA A 654 -17.13 -12.15 -26.34
N ALA A 655 -15.93 -11.56 -26.40
CA ALA A 655 -15.69 -10.25 -26.99
C ALA A 655 -16.13 -10.21 -28.46
N TRP A 656 -15.70 -11.18 -29.27
CA TRP A 656 -16.10 -11.26 -30.69
C TRP A 656 -17.62 -11.40 -30.86
N SER A 657 -18.23 -12.28 -30.07
CA SER A 657 -19.68 -12.51 -30.12
C SER A 657 -20.46 -11.26 -29.73
N ALA A 658 -20.05 -10.57 -28.67
CA ALA A 658 -20.67 -9.31 -28.23
C ALA A 658 -20.53 -8.23 -29.31
N LEU A 659 -19.34 -8.03 -29.87
CA LEU A 659 -19.08 -7.05 -30.94
C LEU A 659 -19.90 -7.33 -32.20
N SER A 660 -19.97 -8.59 -32.62
CA SER A 660 -20.73 -9.01 -33.79
C SER A 660 -22.25 -8.86 -33.56
N ASN A 661 -22.74 -9.16 -32.35
CA ASN A 661 -24.16 -9.04 -32.01
C ASN A 661 -24.59 -7.56 -31.92
N ALA A 662 -23.75 -6.71 -31.32
CA ALA A 662 -23.97 -5.26 -31.24
C ALA A 662 -23.74 -4.53 -32.58
N ARG A 663 -23.20 -5.22 -33.60
CA ARG A 663 -22.90 -4.68 -34.94
C ARG A 663 -21.91 -3.52 -34.94
N VAL A 664 -20.90 -3.60 -34.08
CA VAL A 664 -19.89 -2.53 -33.88
C VAL A 664 -18.47 -2.94 -34.27
N LEU A 665 -18.30 -4.05 -34.99
CA LEU A 665 -17.00 -4.46 -35.54
C LEU A 665 -16.36 -3.36 -36.42
N GLU A 666 -17.19 -2.54 -37.07
CA GLU A 666 -16.77 -1.39 -37.89
C GLU A 666 -16.30 -0.15 -37.10
N LEU A 667 -16.47 -0.15 -35.77
CA LEU A 667 -16.07 0.96 -34.90
C LEU A 667 -14.71 0.72 -34.23
N LEU A 668 -14.13 -0.49 -34.38
CA LEU A 668 -12.82 -0.78 -33.86
C LEU A 668 -11.73 -0.05 -34.67
N PRO A 669 -10.59 0.30 -34.04
CA PRO A 669 -9.50 0.97 -34.73
C PRO A 669 -8.85 0.05 -35.79
N PRO A 670 -8.12 0.62 -36.76
CA PRO A 670 -7.17 -0.12 -37.58
C PRO A 670 -6.14 -0.86 -36.73
N LEU A 671 -5.53 -1.92 -37.29
CA LEU A 671 -4.55 -2.73 -36.55
C LEU A 671 -3.31 -1.92 -36.17
N GLU A 672 -2.84 -1.02 -37.04
CA GLU A 672 -1.72 -0.11 -36.76
C GLU A 672 -1.99 0.88 -35.61
N ASN A 673 -3.26 1.13 -35.31
CA ASN A 673 -3.69 2.06 -34.28
C ASN A 673 -4.03 1.35 -32.96
N CYS A 674 -3.84 0.03 -32.86
CA CYS A 674 -3.93 -0.68 -31.59
C CYS A 674 -2.66 -0.40 -30.76
N PHE A 675 -2.77 -0.31 -29.43
CA PHE A 675 -1.62 0.02 -28.57
C PHE A 675 -0.64 -1.14 -28.33
N ALA A 676 -0.95 -2.36 -28.79
CA ALA A 676 -0.05 -3.51 -28.76
C ALA A 676 0.37 -3.86 -30.19
N LYS A 677 1.53 -4.51 -30.34
CA LYS A 677 2.05 -4.87 -31.67
C LYS A 677 1.12 -5.78 -32.45
N ALA A 678 1.08 -5.57 -33.77
CA ALA A 678 0.27 -6.34 -34.71
C ALA A 678 0.52 -7.85 -34.60
N GLU A 679 1.77 -8.25 -34.35
CA GLU A 679 2.16 -9.65 -34.20
C GLU A 679 1.40 -10.35 -33.08
N GLY A 680 1.10 -9.68 -31.97
CA GLY A 680 0.37 -10.30 -30.86
C GLY A 680 -1.13 -10.48 -31.12
N TYR A 681 -1.68 -9.83 -32.15
CA TYR A 681 -3.04 -10.05 -32.63
C TYR A 681 -3.13 -11.16 -33.70
N LEU A 682 -2.06 -11.30 -34.50
CA LEU A 682 -2.02 -12.18 -35.67
C LEU A 682 -1.38 -13.54 -35.37
N GLU A 683 -0.38 -13.59 -34.51
CA GLU A 683 0.35 -14.81 -34.18
C GLU A 683 0.16 -15.22 -32.71
N PRO A 684 0.18 -16.52 -32.38
CA PRO A 684 0.08 -17.62 -33.33
C PRO A 684 -1.31 -17.63 -33.98
N VAL A 685 -1.41 -18.18 -35.18
CA VAL A 685 -2.68 -18.36 -35.92
C VAL A 685 -3.76 -18.99 -35.03
N GLU A 686 -5.00 -18.49 -35.15
CA GLU A 686 -6.15 -19.02 -34.43
C GLU A 686 -6.42 -20.47 -34.80
N ASP A 687 -6.62 -21.27 -33.77
CA ASP A 687 -6.75 -22.71 -33.88
C ASP A 687 -7.96 -23.25 -33.10
N ASN A 688 -8.65 -22.36 -32.36
CA ASN A 688 -9.88 -22.64 -31.63
C ASN A 688 -11.09 -22.71 -32.57
N GLU A 689 -11.75 -23.87 -32.59
CA GLU A 689 -12.91 -24.14 -33.47
C GLU A 689 -14.03 -23.12 -33.32
N LYS A 690 -14.40 -22.76 -32.08
CA LYS A 690 -15.54 -21.86 -31.83
C LYS A 690 -15.28 -20.45 -32.35
N ILE A 691 -14.04 -19.97 -32.23
CA ILE A 691 -13.64 -18.64 -32.71
C ILE A 691 -13.62 -18.61 -34.23
N LEU A 692 -13.03 -19.64 -34.88
CA LEU A 692 -13.00 -19.75 -36.34
C LEU A 692 -14.42 -19.83 -36.94
N GLU A 693 -15.32 -20.57 -36.30
CA GLU A 693 -16.74 -20.59 -36.69
C GLU A 693 -17.41 -19.21 -36.54
N ALA A 694 -17.11 -18.49 -35.44
CA ALA A 694 -17.64 -17.15 -35.23
C ALA A 694 -17.13 -16.16 -36.28
N TYR A 695 -15.86 -16.25 -36.67
CA TYR A 695 -15.26 -15.46 -37.75
C TYR A 695 -15.96 -15.70 -39.09
N VAL A 696 -16.13 -16.97 -39.49
CA VAL A 696 -16.85 -17.32 -40.72
C VAL A 696 -18.32 -16.89 -40.66
N LYS A 697 -18.97 -16.99 -39.50
CA LYS A 697 -20.35 -16.51 -39.31
C LYS A 697 -20.44 -14.99 -39.57
N SER A 698 -19.54 -14.20 -38.99
CA SER A 698 -19.49 -12.75 -39.20
C SER A 698 -19.21 -12.40 -40.66
N TRP A 699 -18.31 -13.14 -41.33
CA TRP A 699 -18.02 -12.99 -42.77
C TRP A 699 -19.26 -13.22 -43.65
N VAL A 700 -19.88 -14.39 -43.52
CA VAL A 700 -21.05 -14.79 -44.35
C VAL A 700 -22.28 -13.94 -44.06
N SER A 701 -22.38 -13.34 -42.86
CA SER A 701 -23.49 -12.45 -42.52
C SER A 701 -23.37 -11.03 -43.08
N GLY A 702 -22.24 -10.67 -43.71
CA GLY A 702 -21.94 -9.31 -44.15
C GLY A 702 -21.57 -8.34 -43.02
N ALA A 703 -21.47 -8.82 -41.77
CA ALA A 703 -21.08 -7.99 -40.63
C ALA A 703 -19.68 -7.39 -40.75
N LEU A 704 -18.83 -7.96 -41.61
CA LEU A 704 -17.47 -7.48 -41.88
C LEU A 704 -17.37 -6.54 -43.08
N ASP A 705 -18.42 -6.36 -43.89
CA ASP A 705 -18.32 -5.58 -45.13
C ASP A 705 -17.95 -4.11 -44.83
N ARG A 706 -18.56 -3.51 -43.80
CA ARG A 706 -18.23 -2.15 -43.35
C ARG A 706 -16.90 -2.08 -42.60
N ALA A 707 -16.56 -3.14 -41.86
CA ALA A 707 -15.28 -3.29 -41.19
C ALA A 707 -14.12 -3.34 -42.21
N ALA A 708 -14.33 -3.94 -43.38
CA ALA A 708 -13.39 -3.98 -44.50
C ALA A 708 -13.22 -2.60 -45.14
N THR A 709 -14.31 -1.89 -45.43
CA THR A 709 -14.26 -0.53 -46.00
C THR A 709 -13.51 0.46 -45.10
N ARG A 710 -13.62 0.28 -43.77
CA ARG A 710 -12.94 1.13 -42.78
C ARG A 710 -11.54 0.64 -42.37
N GLY A 711 -11.08 -0.51 -42.88
CA GLY A 711 -9.76 -1.05 -42.56
C GLY A 711 -9.58 -1.43 -41.07
N THR A 712 -10.66 -1.82 -40.39
CA THR A 712 -10.62 -2.09 -38.95
C THR A 712 -9.88 -3.39 -38.63
N VAL A 713 -9.36 -3.49 -37.39
CA VAL A 713 -8.71 -4.70 -36.87
C VAL A 713 -9.58 -5.95 -37.00
N ALA A 714 -10.92 -5.83 -36.89
CA ALA A 714 -11.84 -6.97 -37.02
C ALA A 714 -11.71 -7.66 -38.39
N PHE A 715 -11.62 -6.89 -39.48
CA PHE A 715 -11.49 -7.45 -40.81
C PHE A 715 -10.11 -8.09 -41.01
N THR A 716 -9.05 -7.40 -40.59
CA THR A 716 -7.66 -7.87 -40.70
C THR A 716 -7.44 -9.18 -39.94
N LEU A 717 -7.97 -9.28 -38.72
CA LEU A 717 -7.93 -10.49 -37.90
C LEU A 717 -8.57 -11.68 -38.63
N VAL A 718 -9.81 -11.51 -39.09
CA VAL A 718 -10.55 -12.59 -39.76
C VAL A 718 -9.86 -13.02 -41.05
N LEU A 719 -9.43 -12.05 -41.86
CA LEU A 719 -8.73 -12.32 -43.11
C LEU A 719 -7.45 -13.11 -42.86
N HIS A 720 -6.61 -12.67 -41.91
CA HIS A 720 -5.37 -13.36 -41.57
C HIS A 720 -5.64 -14.77 -41.03
N HIS A 721 -6.40 -14.88 -39.95
CA HIS A 721 -6.60 -16.15 -39.24
C HIS A 721 -7.30 -17.19 -40.10
N LEU A 722 -8.34 -16.82 -40.86
CA LEU A 722 -9.00 -17.77 -41.75
C LEU A 722 -8.11 -18.16 -42.93
N THR A 723 -7.35 -17.24 -43.52
CA THR A 723 -6.45 -17.56 -44.64
C THR A 723 -5.36 -18.53 -44.16
N CYS A 724 -4.69 -18.23 -43.04
CA CYS A 724 -3.70 -19.11 -42.46
C CYS A 724 -4.30 -20.48 -42.06
N PHE A 725 -5.50 -20.50 -41.46
CA PHE A 725 -6.18 -21.74 -41.09
C PHE A 725 -6.68 -22.54 -42.31
N MET A 726 -6.98 -21.92 -43.45
CA MET A 726 -7.41 -22.60 -44.67
C MET A 726 -6.25 -23.12 -45.53
N PHE A 727 -5.16 -22.36 -45.62
CA PHE A 727 -4.06 -22.64 -46.55
C PHE A 727 -2.78 -23.11 -45.87
N GLY A 728 -2.64 -22.96 -44.55
CA GLY A 728 -1.50 -23.44 -43.78
C GLY A 728 -1.42 -24.96 -43.66
N TYR A 729 -0.31 -25.49 -43.17
CA TYR A 729 -0.17 -26.91 -42.85
C TYR A 729 -0.99 -27.22 -41.59
N CYS A 730 -1.91 -28.18 -41.64
CA CYS A 730 -2.80 -28.51 -40.53
C CYS A 730 -2.77 -30.02 -40.28
N ASN A 731 -2.76 -30.44 -39.01
CA ASN A 731 -2.86 -31.86 -38.64
C ASN A 731 -4.21 -32.43 -39.12
N ASP A 732 -4.23 -33.72 -39.48
CA ASP A 732 -5.42 -34.40 -40.05
C ASP A 732 -6.69 -34.22 -39.20
N ASP A 733 -6.56 -34.07 -37.88
CA ASP A 733 -7.67 -33.85 -36.94
C ASP A 733 -8.50 -32.59 -37.21
N LYS A 734 -7.94 -31.56 -37.85
CA LYS A 734 -8.64 -30.28 -38.15
C LYS A 734 -9.15 -30.19 -39.60
N LEU A 735 -8.95 -31.23 -40.42
CA LEU A 735 -9.38 -31.26 -41.83
C LEU A 735 -10.90 -31.13 -42.00
N THR A 736 -11.67 -31.77 -41.12
CA THR A 736 -13.14 -31.74 -41.13
C THR A 736 -13.67 -30.32 -40.90
N LEU A 737 -13.11 -29.63 -39.90
CA LEU A 737 -13.42 -28.22 -39.61
C LEU A 737 -13.03 -27.33 -40.80
N ARG A 738 -11.81 -27.46 -41.34
CA ARG A 738 -11.37 -26.72 -42.53
C ARG A 738 -12.35 -26.86 -43.69
N ASN A 739 -12.76 -28.10 -44.01
CA ASN A 739 -13.72 -28.37 -45.08
C ASN A 739 -15.11 -27.76 -44.81
N LYS A 740 -15.57 -27.77 -43.56
CA LYS A 740 -16.83 -27.14 -43.15
C LYS A 740 -16.79 -25.62 -43.35
N LEU A 741 -15.73 -24.97 -42.89
CA LEU A 741 -15.54 -23.53 -43.01
C LEU A 741 -15.39 -23.10 -44.48
N ALA A 742 -14.56 -23.80 -45.26
CA ALA A 742 -14.36 -23.55 -46.68
C ALA A 742 -15.66 -23.64 -47.49
N LYS A 743 -16.49 -24.67 -47.24
CA LYS A 743 -17.82 -24.80 -47.88
C LYS A 743 -18.74 -23.64 -47.55
N SER A 744 -18.70 -23.13 -46.33
CA SER A 744 -19.53 -21.99 -45.93
C SER A 744 -19.13 -20.72 -46.67
N LEU A 745 -17.82 -20.45 -46.80
CA LEU A 745 -17.28 -19.31 -47.53
C LEU A 745 -17.56 -19.40 -49.04
N LEU A 746 -17.36 -20.57 -49.65
CA LEU A 746 -17.69 -20.79 -51.08
C LEU A 746 -19.17 -20.59 -51.37
N ARG A 747 -20.04 -21.02 -50.44
CA ARG A 747 -21.49 -20.82 -50.57
C ARG A 747 -21.84 -19.34 -50.54
N ASP A 748 -21.22 -18.54 -49.66
CA ASP A 748 -21.42 -17.09 -49.64
C ASP A 748 -21.00 -16.42 -50.95
N TYR A 749 -19.80 -16.75 -51.45
CA TYR A 749 -19.30 -16.24 -52.72
C TYR A 749 -20.25 -16.56 -53.89
N SER A 750 -20.73 -17.80 -53.98
CA SER A 750 -21.67 -18.22 -55.03
C SER A 750 -23.01 -17.49 -54.96
N ARG A 751 -23.47 -17.10 -53.76
CA ARG A 751 -24.72 -16.36 -53.55
C ARG A 751 -24.58 -14.88 -53.89
N LYS A 752 -23.44 -14.27 -53.57
CA LYS A 752 -23.14 -12.88 -53.95
C LYS A 752 -23.11 -12.72 -55.48
N GLN A 753 -22.49 -13.66 -56.21
CA GLN A 753 -22.54 -13.68 -57.68
C GLN A 753 -23.94 -13.83 -58.28
N GLN A 754 -24.89 -14.45 -57.56
CA GLN A 754 -26.29 -14.58 -58.00
C GLN A 754 -27.13 -13.33 -57.73
N HIS A 755 -26.65 -12.37 -56.93
CA HIS A 755 -27.36 -11.12 -56.60
C HIS A 755 -26.79 -9.90 -57.36
N GLU A 756 -25.65 -10.04 -58.04
CA GLU A 756 -25.04 -9.00 -58.89
C GLU A 756 -25.48 -9.10 -60.38
N VAL A 757 -26.42 -9.98 -60.73
CA VAL A 757 -26.95 -10.18 -62.10
C VAL A 757 -28.30 -9.50 -62.29
#